data_AF-A0A849UPN1-F1
#
_entry.id   AF-A0A849UPN1-F1
#
_cell.length_a   1.000
_cell.length_b   1.000
_cell.length_c   1.000
_cell.angle_alpha   90.00
_cell.angle_beta   90.00
_cell.angle_gamma   90.00
#
_symmetry.space_group_name_H-M   'P 1'
#
loop_
_entity.id
_entity.type
_entity.pdbx_description
1 polymer ?
#
loop_
_entity_poly.entity_id
_entity_poly.type
_entity_poly.pdbx_seq_one_letter_code
_entity_poly.pdbx_strand_id
1 'polypeptide(L)'
;MKRKQDSEAFVRRHKPHRKLLFNALRFSALTASLAPAAETVRPNILFIAVDDLRPQLGCYGNAQMKTPNIDRLAGQGVLFRRAYCQFAVCGPSRASVLSGMYPEHSKVQDNVLNFRQTVPDTVSLPQYFRENGYQTVGMGKIFHHMANTDPASWSRWENIPGRGYFLPQNIEDQKKRQAGIAAREAAGEKFTEHQKYVYTVGPFSEAADADEAGYPDGELASKAIGVLRGFQGSEEPFFLAVGFLKPHLPLIVPKKYWDLYDPEQLPVPENMSFPQGAPAYAAHDSFEARTYSDLPKSGPIPDEVRRRITHGYYAACSFIDAQVGKVLNELTTLGMESNTVIVLWGDNGFHLGDNGIIGKDTDYEAAARCPLIVCAPSLTPERTDRLVELVDIFPTLCDLAGLAIPPQCDGKSLMPLLIKPDQPWKTAAFTMNRRNWQHPNAGYSMRTDRYRYVRWLNPTGDTIAEELYDYEKDAHETRNLISNPEYEPVVKDLRKQFDAESPLMIQRGGQPKKTAERPASAVTDTPVAAGTVTDHFDRKSTAFVGKEASEQLGEGWKTDAGSKWRITENRLNTQGSATPPFPVLYHAAMVTKNTDKAGFKLSGTVMLKTESASAFAGLCCNYQDSEKQYVFRFSGDGRVQFLRQNSKELVFNKANAFKQVAGTSYKLTIRSVAPYAFKLTIENAESGEVLFAQEVADAQHSYVDGCGGVYSTCGVAYFDDIVCEPLRTAAGN
;
A
#
# COMPACT_ATOMS: atom_id res chain seq x y z
N MET A 1 -41.89 -29.18 -72.85
CA MET A 1 -42.95 -28.37 -73.49
C MET A 1 -42.45 -26.93 -73.52
N LYS A 2 -42.35 -26.22 -74.66
CA LYS A 2 -43.43 -25.52 -75.41
C LYS A 2 -44.16 -24.52 -74.48
N ARG A 3 -44.22 -23.19 -74.72
CA ARG A 3 -44.01 -22.33 -75.94
C ARG A 3 -43.56 -20.90 -75.51
N LYS A 4 -42.63 -20.23 -76.23
CA LYS A 4 -42.80 -19.11 -77.22
C LYS A 4 -43.26 -17.77 -76.60
N GLN A 5 -42.89 -16.55 -77.02
CA GLN A 5 -42.12 -15.95 -78.17
C GLN A 5 -41.89 -14.45 -77.83
N ASP A 6 -41.08 -13.59 -78.46
CA ASP A 6 -40.01 -13.67 -79.49
C ASP A 6 -39.10 -12.39 -79.41
N SER A 7 -37.87 -12.37 -79.95
CA SER A 7 -37.34 -11.56 -81.10
C SER A 7 -37.19 -10.03 -80.92
N GLU A 8 -36.21 -9.30 -81.48
CA GLU A 8 -35.20 -9.56 -82.54
C GLU A 8 -33.81 -8.95 -82.21
N ALA A 9 -32.80 -9.30 -83.01
CA ALA A 9 -31.47 -8.67 -83.00
C ALA A 9 -31.20 -7.91 -84.30
N PHE A 10 -30.40 -6.83 -84.25
CA PHE A 10 -29.82 -6.25 -85.46
C PHE A 10 -28.36 -5.85 -85.27
N VAL A 11 -27.50 -6.30 -86.19
CA VAL A 11 -26.07 -6.00 -86.22
C VAL A 11 -25.77 -5.20 -87.48
N ARG A 12 -25.07 -4.06 -87.35
CA ARG A 12 -24.20 -3.56 -88.43
C ARG A 12 -23.07 -2.67 -87.91
N ARG A 13 -21.84 -3.02 -88.30
CA ARG A 13 -20.60 -2.25 -88.08
C ARG A 13 -20.65 -0.94 -88.87
N HIS A 14 -19.99 0.11 -88.39
CA HIS A 14 -19.16 1.03 -89.19
C HIS A 14 -18.04 1.64 -88.30
N LYS A 15 -16.78 1.54 -88.76
CA LYS A 15 -15.59 2.33 -88.38
C LYS A 15 -15.20 3.16 -89.65
N PRO A 16 -14.23 4.10 -89.65
CA PRO A 16 -13.24 4.50 -88.64
C PRO A 16 -13.32 6.03 -88.35
N HIS A 17 -12.32 6.86 -88.01
CA HIS A 17 -10.86 6.79 -87.70
C HIS A 17 -10.52 8.03 -86.83
N ARG A 18 -9.69 7.93 -85.76
CA ARG A 18 -8.39 8.67 -85.64
C ARG A 18 -7.70 8.59 -84.26
N LYS A 19 -6.37 8.47 -84.35
CA LYS A 19 -5.30 8.85 -83.41
C LYS A 19 -5.14 8.08 -82.09
N LEU A 20 -4.05 7.30 -82.04
CA LEU A 20 -3.29 7.08 -80.80
C LEU A 20 -2.85 8.43 -80.22
N LEU A 21 -2.77 8.52 -78.89
CA LEU A 21 -1.70 9.22 -78.19
C LEU A 21 -1.66 8.74 -76.72
N PHE A 22 -0.45 8.40 -76.26
CA PHE A 22 -0.15 8.28 -74.83
C PHE A 22 -0.57 9.56 -74.10
N ASN A 23 -1.09 9.44 -72.87
CA ASN A 23 -1.05 10.53 -71.91
C ASN A 23 -0.92 9.99 -70.48
N ALA A 24 0.26 10.18 -69.92
CA ALA A 24 0.46 10.18 -68.47
C ALA A 24 0.01 11.54 -67.90
N LEU A 25 -0.27 11.56 -66.58
CA LEU A 25 -0.49 12.74 -65.74
C LEU A 25 -1.47 13.82 -66.25
N ARG A 26 -2.61 13.93 -65.55
CA ARG A 26 -3.00 15.23 -64.98
C ARG A 26 -3.34 15.08 -63.50
N PHE A 27 -2.58 15.80 -62.66
CA PHE A 27 -2.99 16.10 -61.29
C PHE A 27 -4.28 16.90 -61.34
N SER A 28 -5.38 16.34 -60.83
CA SER A 28 -6.47 17.13 -60.27
C SER A 28 -6.28 17.11 -58.76
N ALA A 29 -5.72 18.20 -58.23
CA ALA A 29 -5.63 18.43 -56.80
C ALA A 29 -7.06 18.59 -56.25
N LEU A 30 -7.65 17.48 -55.81
CA LEU A 30 -8.86 17.51 -55.01
C LEU A 30 -8.44 17.95 -53.60
N THR A 31 -8.40 19.26 -53.37
CA THR A 31 -8.33 19.82 -52.02
C THR A 31 -9.64 19.48 -51.33
N ALA A 32 -9.70 18.28 -50.77
CA ALA A 32 -10.68 17.94 -49.76
C ALA A 32 -10.49 18.97 -48.64
N SER A 33 -11.49 19.83 -48.47
CA SER A 33 -11.53 20.73 -47.32
C SER A 33 -11.59 19.84 -46.09
N LEU A 34 -10.45 19.71 -45.40
CA LEU A 34 -10.43 19.20 -44.05
C LEU A 34 -11.28 20.17 -43.25
N ALA A 35 -12.53 19.76 -42.96
CA ALA A 35 -13.26 20.35 -41.86
C ALA A 35 -12.33 20.33 -40.65
N PRO A 36 -12.20 21.43 -39.88
CA PRO A 36 -11.43 21.40 -38.65
C PRO A 36 -11.85 20.18 -37.86
N ALA A 37 -10.89 19.31 -37.50
CA ALA A 37 -11.17 18.27 -36.54
C ALA A 37 -11.77 18.98 -35.32
N ALA A 38 -12.98 18.59 -34.94
CA ALA A 38 -13.67 19.24 -33.82
C ALA A 38 -12.71 19.23 -32.64
N GLU A 39 -12.34 20.42 -32.17
CA GLU A 39 -11.32 20.59 -31.14
C GLU A 39 -11.77 19.77 -29.94
N THR A 40 -11.04 18.70 -29.63
CA THR A 40 -11.44 17.74 -28.60
C THR A 40 -11.24 18.39 -27.25
N VAL A 41 -12.26 19.13 -26.82
CA VAL A 41 -12.31 19.81 -25.53
C VAL A 41 -12.04 18.76 -24.46
N ARG A 42 -10.89 18.90 -23.80
CA ARG A 42 -10.47 17.98 -22.74
C ARG A 42 -11.37 18.24 -21.53
N PRO A 43 -12.06 17.22 -20.99
CA PRO A 43 -12.98 17.43 -19.89
C PRO A 43 -12.22 17.73 -18.61
N ASN A 44 -12.79 18.58 -17.76
CA ASN A 44 -12.35 18.71 -16.37
C ASN A 44 -12.59 17.40 -15.62
N ILE A 45 -11.81 17.15 -14.57
CA ILE A 45 -12.01 16.01 -13.66
C ILE A 45 -12.33 16.50 -12.26
N LEU A 46 -13.47 16.08 -11.70
CA LEU A 46 -13.81 16.17 -10.29
C LEU A 46 -13.68 14.78 -9.64
N PHE A 47 -12.62 14.60 -8.87
CA PHE A 47 -12.22 13.33 -8.27
C PHE A 47 -12.55 13.33 -6.77
N ILE A 48 -13.66 12.70 -6.40
CA ILE A 48 -14.19 12.66 -5.03
C ILE A 48 -13.82 11.32 -4.39
N ALA A 49 -12.90 11.36 -3.43
CA ALA A 49 -12.55 10.20 -2.61
C ALA A 49 -13.23 10.31 -1.24
N VAL A 50 -13.78 9.20 -0.74
CA VAL A 50 -14.41 9.15 0.59
C VAL A 50 -13.79 8.04 1.44
N ASP A 51 -13.32 8.41 2.63
CA ASP A 51 -12.53 7.55 3.53
C ASP A 51 -13.41 6.58 4.34
N ASP A 52 -13.13 5.27 4.25
CA ASP A 52 -13.88 4.16 4.87
C ASP A 52 -15.36 4.04 4.41
N LEU A 53 -15.73 4.60 3.25
CA LEU A 53 -17.10 4.54 2.74
C LEU A 53 -17.38 3.19 2.07
N ARG A 54 -18.15 2.31 2.73
CA ARG A 54 -18.76 1.12 2.13
C ARG A 54 -19.99 1.50 1.27
N PRO A 55 -20.54 0.59 0.44
CA PRO A 55 -21.81 0.74 -0.29
C PRO A 55 -23.10 0.93 0.55
N GLN A 56 -23.04 1.63 1.68
CA GLN A 56 -24.14 1.92 2.60
C GLN A 56 -24.89 3.19 2.16
N LEU A 57 -25.41 3.17 0.92
CA LEU A 57 -26.05 4.31 0.26
C LEU A 57 -27.39 3.89 -0.35
N GLY A 58 -28.31 4.84 -0.54
CA GLY A 58 -29.64 4.60 -1.10
C GLY A 58 -29.59 4.00 -2.51
N CYS A 59 -28.74 4.54 -3.39
CA CYS A 59 -28.55 4.04 -4.76
C CYS A 59 -28.00 2.60 -4.86
N TYR A 60 -27.35 2.09 -3.79
CA TYR A 60 -26.94 0.69 -3.72
C TYR A 60 -28.06 -0.26 -3.27
N GLY A 61 -29.17 0.28 -2.77
CA GLY A 61 -30.36 -0.46 -2.31
C GLY A 61 -30.71 -0.26 -0.83
N ASN A 62 -29.97 0.59 -0.11
CA ASN A 62 -30.19 0.81 1.33
C ASN A 62 -31.23 1.92 1.54
N ALA A 63 -32.52 1.62 1.34
CA ALA A 63 -33.61 2.60 1.36
C ALA A 63 -33.76 3.38 2.69
N GLN A 64 -33.19 2.88 3.80
CA GLN A 64 -33.12 3.60 5.08
C GLN A 64 -32.18 4.81 5.03
N MET A 65 -31.15 4.78 4.18
CA MET A 65 -30.11 5.80 4.10
C MET A 65 -30.63 7.12 3.53
N LYS A 66 -30.19 8.23 4.12
CA LYS A 66 -30.50 9.60 3.69
C LYS A 66 -29.33 10.17 2.88
N THR A 67 -29.17 9.66 1.67
CA THR A 67 -28.07 10.01 0.75
C THR A 67 -28.55 10.60 -0.59
N PRO A 68 -29.46 11.60 -0.60
CA PRO A 68 -30.11 12.07 -1.82
C PRO A 68 -29.17 12.69 -2.87
N ASN A 69 -28.01 13.22 -2.49
CA ASN A 69 -27.10 13.88 -3.43
C ASN A 69 -26.22 12.88 -4.18
N ILE A 70 -25.69 11.87 -3.48
CA ILE A 70 -24.95 10.75 -4.08
C ILE A 70 -25.91 9.84 -4.86
N ASP A 71 -27.15 9.69 -4.38
CA ASP A 71 -28.21 8.99 -5.12
C ASP A 71 -28.57 9.73 -6.42
N ARG A 72 -28.65 11.07 -6.37
CA ARG A 72 -28.81 11.91 -7.58
C ARG A 72 -27.61 11.77 -8.53
N LEU A 73 -26.37 11.80 -8.03
CA LEU A 73 -25.17 11.60 -8.84
C LEU A 73 -25.18 10.24 -9.54
N ALA A 74 -25.59 9.17 -8.85
CA ALA A 74 -25.75 7.85 -9.46
C ALA A 74 -26.82 7.84 -10.58
N GLY A 75 -27.80 8.74 -10.52
CA GLY A 75 -28.78 8.98 -11.59
C GLY A 75 -28.28 9.87 -12.74
N GLN A 76 -27.00 10.29 -12.74
CA GLN A 76 -26.36 11.13 -13.77
C GLN A 76 -25.19 10.43 -14.47
N GLY A 77 -24.92 9.16 -14.17
CA GLY A 77 -23.80 8.41 -14.74
C GLY A 77 -23.91 6.91 -14.49
N VAL A 78 -22.78 6.19 -14.54
CA VAL A 78 -22.75 4.73 -14.37
C VAL A 78 -22.42 4.36 -12.93
N LEU A 79 -23.37 3.67 -12.30
CA LEU A 79 -23.25 3.09 -10.96
C LEU A 79 -22.65 1.68 -11.03
N PHE A 80 -21.44 1.51 -10.49
CA PHE A 80 -20.79 0.21 -10.39
C PHE A 80 -21.14 -0.47 -9.07
N ARG A 81 -22.09 -1.40 -9.11
CA ARG A 81 -22.60 -2.05 -7.89
C ARG A 81 -21.56 -2.97 -7.24
N ARG A 82 -20.55 -3.43 -7.98
CA ARG A 82 -19.57 -4.45 -7.57
C ARG A 82 -18.12 -4.04 -7.88
N ALA A 83 -17.71 -2.90 -7.30
CA ALA A 83 -16.33 -2.43 -7.28
C ALA A 83 -15.58 -2.92 -6.04
N TYR A 84 -14.30 -3.28 -6.19
CA TYR A 84 -13.46 -3.81 -5.10
C TYR A 84 -12.11 -3.09 -4.99
N CYS A 85 -11.70 -2.78 -3.77
CA CYS A 85 -10.37 -2.28 -3.48
C CYS A 85 -9.32 -3.40 -3.53
N GLN A 86 -8.08 -3.03 -3.85
CA GLN A 86 -6.99 -4.00 -3.98
C GLN A 86 -6.35 -4.34 -2.64
N PHE A 87 -6.63 -3.54 -1.60
CA PHE A 87 -6.24 -3.79 -0.22
C PHE A 87 -7.24 -3.07 0.70
N ALA A 88 -7.81 -3.75 1.70
CA ALA A 88 -8.84 -3.18 2.57
C ALA A 88 -8.29 -2.23 3.67
N VAL A 89 -7.28 -1.44 3.34
CA VAL A 89 -6.62 -0.46 4.22
C VAL A 89 -6.29 0.79 3.41
N CYS A 90 -6.55 1.96 3.99
CA CYS A 90 -6.55 3.24 3.29
C CYS A 90 -5.30 3.51 2.44
N GLY A 91 -4.10 3.41 3.01
CA GLY A 91 -2.85 3.75 2.33
C GLY A 91 -2.53 2.86 1.14
N PRO A 92 -2.50 1.53 1.30
CA PRO A 92 -2.34 0.57 0.20
C PRO A 92 -3.41 0.72 -0.89
N SER A 93 -4.68 0.91 -0.52
CA SER A 93 -5.76 1.13 -1.51
C SER A 93 -5.56 2.42 -2.30
N ARG A 94 -5.36 3.55 -1.61
CA ARG A 94 -5.15 4.86 -2.24
C ARG A 94 -3.89 4.88 -3.09
N ALA A 95 -2.82 4.24 -2.64
CA ALA A 95 -1.60 4.05 -3.43
C ALA A 95 -1.88 3.24 -4.70
N SER A 96 -2.69 2.18 -4.62
CA SER A 96 -3.08 1.38 -5.78
C SER A 96 -3.86 2.20 -6.82
N VAL A 97 -4.92 2.92 -6.38
CA VAL A 97 -5.71 3.81 -7.26
C VAL A 97 -4.86 4.92 -7.87
N LEU A 98 -4.04 5.59 -7.06
CA LEU A 98 -3.28 6.77 -7.48
C LEU A 98 -2.01 6.43 -8.28
N SER A 99 -1.55 5.17 -8.30
CA SER A 99 -0.45 4.72 -9.16
C SER A 99 -0.91 3.88 -10.36
N GLY A 100 -2.13 3.36 -10.31
CA GLY A 100 -2.67 2.39 -11.27
C GLY A 100 -2.10 0.98 -11.10
N MET A 101 -1.36 0.73 -10.02
CA MET A 101 -0.67 -0.55 -9.78
C MET A 101 -1.34 -1.37 -8.66
N TYR A 102 -1.22 -2.70 -8.71
CA TYR A 102 -1.55 -3.54 -7.55
C TYR A 102 -0.57 -3.33 -6.38
N PRO A 103 -0.97 -3.63 -5.12
CA PRO A 103 -0.12 -3.50 -3.94
C PRO A 103 1.18 -4.32 -3.96
N GLU A 104 1.27 -5.41 -4.74
CA GLU A 104 2.54 -6.14 -4.93
C GLU A 104 3.50 -5.42 -5.88
N HIS A 105 3.00 -4.67 -6.88
CA HIS A 105 3.84 -3.94 -7.84
C HIS A 105 4.29 -2.59 -7.26
N SER A 106 3.35 -1.83 -6.66
CA SER A 106 3.67 -0.59 -5.94
C SER A 106 4.43 -0.85 -4.63
N LYS A 107 4.32 -2.07 -4.08
CA LYS A 107 4.88 -2.51 -2.78
C LYS A 107 4.39 -1.70 -1.57
N VAL A 108 3.32 -0.92 -1.73
CA VAL A 108 2.68 -0.19 -0.62
C VAL A 108 1.63 -1.10 0.01
N GLN A 109 1.97 -1.67 1.17
CA GLN A 109 1.20 -2.74 1.83
C GLN A 109 0.95 -2.46 3.33
N ASP A 110 1.20 -1.22 3.75
CA ASP A 110 0.83 -0.67 5.05
C ASP A 110 0.54 0.85 4.93
N ASN A 111 0.17 1.48 6.04
CA ASN A 111 -0.13 2.92 6.13
C ASN A 111 1.13 3.80 6.42
N VAL A 112 2.34 3.23 6.39
CA VAL A 112 3.60 3.92 6.71
C VAL A 112 4.38 4.24 5.44
N LEU A 113 4.41 3.30 4.49
CA LEU A 113 5.09 3.44 3.21
C LEU A 113 4.23 4.17 2.18
N ASN A 114 4.89 4.81 1.22
CA ASN A 114 4.27 5.33 0.00
C ASN A 114 5.10 4.96 -1.24
N PHE A 115 4.51 5.04 -2.43
CA PHE A 115 5.17 4.56 -3.64
C PHE A 115 6.45 5.33 -4.01
N ARG A 116 6.65 6.58 -3.56
CA ARG A 116 7.91 7.30 -3.78
C ARG A 116 9.09 6.66 -3.04
N GLN A 117 8.83 5.91 -1.98
CA GLN A 117 9.85 5.22 -1.19
C GLN A 117 10.14 3.81 -1.73
N THR A 118 9.16 3.17 -2.38
CA THR A 118 9.24 1.76 -2.81
C THR A 118 9.48 1.58 -4.31
N VAL A 119 8.94 2.46 -5.13
CA VAL A 119 9.07 2.51 -6.60
C VAL A 119 9.14 4.00 -7.03
N PRO A 120 10.28 4.69 -6.82
CA PRO A 120 10.37 6.16 -6.86
C PRO A 120 9.83 6.82 -8.14
N ASP A 121 10.06 6.19 -9.28
CA ASP A 121 9.72 6.68 -10.63
C ASP A 121 8.23 6.55 -10.99
N THR A 122 7.38 6.02 -10.08
CA THR A 122 5.94 5.86 -10.27
C THR A 122 5.26 7.19 -10.59
N VAL A 123 4.70 7.37 -11.78
CA VAL A 123 3.91 8.59 -12.08
C VAL A 123 2.53 8.43 -11.44
N SER A 124 2.10 9.39 -10.62
CA SER A 124 0.76 9.33 -10.01
C SER A 124 -0.34 9.78 -10.99
N LEU A 125 -1.59 9.40 -10.75
CA LEU A 125 -2.77 9.89 -11.49
C LEU A 125 -2.81 11.43 -11.60
N PRO A 126 -2.81 12.20 -10.49
CA PRO A 126 -2.78 13.66 -10.56
C PRO A 126 -1.48 14.22 -11.17
N GLN A 127 -0.31 13.59 -10.96
CA GLN A 127 0.93 13.99 -11.64
C GLN A 127 0.80 13.83 -13.16
N TYR A 128 0.26 12.72 -13.63
CA TYR A 128 0.10 12.43 -15.05
C TYR A 128 -0.82 13.45 -15.72
N PHE A 129 -1.93 13.81 -15.08
CA PHE A 129 -2.82 14.86 -15.57
C PHE A 129 -2.12 16.23 -15.60
N ARG A 130 -1.34 16.57 -14.57
CA ARG A 130 -0.54 17.81 -14.51
C ARG A 130 0.45 17.90 -15.66
N GLU A 131 1.20 16.82 -15.90
CA GLU A 131 2.19 16.72 -16.97
C GLU A 131 1.56 16.77 -18.38
N ASN A 132 0.27 16.41 -18.48
CA ASN A 132 -0.54 16.58 -19.68
C ASN A 132 -1.33 17.92 -19.69
N GLY A 133 -0.92 18.92 -18.93
CA GLY A 133 -1.46 20.29 -19.02
C GLY A 133 -2.86 20.46 -18.42
N TYR A 134 -3.11 19.80 -17.28
CA TYR A 134 -4.23 20.11 -16.38
C TYR A 134 -3.76 20.93 -15.17
N GLN A 135 -4.61 21.82 -14.67
CA GLN A 135 -4.42 22.41 -13.34
C GLN A 135 -4.86 21.41 -12.26
N THR A 136 -3.91 20.73 -11.62
CA THR A 136 -4.22 19.74 -10.57
C THR A 136 -4.25 20.38 -9.18
N VAL A 137 -5.39 20.28 -8.50
CA VAL A 137 -5.60 20.81 -7.16
C VAL A 137 -6.08 19.71 -6.23
N GLY A 138 -5.30 19.44 -5.18
CA GLY A 138 -5.61 18.42 -4.18
C GLY A 138 -5.99 19.02 -2.83
N MET A 139 -6.93 18.37 -2.14
CA MET A 139 -7.38 18.77 -0.80
C MET A 139 -7.95 17.60 0.00
N GLY A 140 -7.84 17.68 1.33
CA GLY A 140 -8.31 16.63 2.24
C GLY A 140 -7.47 15.35 2.16
N LYS A 141 -8.09 14.19 2.33
CA LYS A 141 -7.43 12.87 2.27
C LYS A 141 -7.59 12.25 0.88
N ILE A 142 -6.63 12.52 -0.01
CA ILE A 142 -6.50 11.83 -1.31
C ILE A 142 -5.50 10.68 -1.18
N PHE A 143 -4.24 11.02 -0.93
CA PHE A 143 -3.25 10.11 -0.36
C PHE A 143 -3.55 9.84 1.12
N HIS A 144 -2.86 8.86 1.72
CA HIS A 144 -3.13 8.45 3.11
C HIS A 144 -2.90 9.57 4.14
N HIS A 145 -1.73 10.21 4.12
CA HIS A 145 -1.45 11.33 5.02
C HIS A 145 -1.95 12.63 4.39
N MET A 146 -2.65 13.44 5.20
CA MET A 146 -3.45 14.59 4.76
C MET A 146 -2.64 15.84 4.38
N ALA A 147 -1.32 15.85 4.55
CA ALA A 147 -0.47 17.02 4.31
C ALA A 147 0.46 16.77 3.12
N ASN A 148 0.15 17.41 1.97
CA ASN A 148 0.98 17.53 0.76
C ASN A 148 1.99 16.38 0.54
N THR A 149 1.47 15.16 0.44
CA THR A 149 2.25 13.90 0.49
C THR A 149 3.01 13.57 -0.78
N ASP A 150 2.70 14.26 -1.88
CA ASP A 150 3.41 14.13 -3.15
C ASP A 150 3.36 15.45 -3.93
N PRO A 151 4.29 16.40 -3.70
CA PRO A 151 4.30 17.70 -4.40
C PRO A 151 4.42 17.60 -5.93
N ALA A 152 4.88 16.46 -6.47
CA ALA A 152 4.89 16.19 -7.90
C ALA A 152 3.47 16.07 -8.48
N SER A 153 2.50 15.59 -7.70
CA SER A 153 1.11 15.42 -8.12
C SER A 153 0.36 16.74 -8.41
N TRP A 154 0.73 17.84 -7.76
CA TRP A 154 -0.18 18.98 -7.60
C TRP A 154 0.39 20.30 -8.15
N SER A 155 -0.41 21.01 -8.95
CA SER A 155 -0.20 22.43 -9.23
C SER A 155 -0.49 23.31 -8.00
N ARG A 156 -1.46 22.90 -7.17
CA ARG A 156 -1.76 23.53 -5.86
C ARG A 156 -2.29 22.50 -4.86
N TRP A 157 -1.97 22.66 -3.58
CA TRP A 157 -2.56 21.87 -2.49
C TRP A 157 -3.28 22.80 -1.51
N GLU A 158 -4.55 22.52 -1.20
CA GLU A 158 -5.28 23.23 -0.16
C GLU A 158 -5.20 22.46 1.15
N ASN A 159 -4.58 23.08 2.16
CA ASN A 159 -4.59 22.54 3.52
C ASN A 159 -5.96 22.79 4.16
N ILE A 160 -6.55 21.71 4.71
CA ILE A 160 -7.72 21.75 5.58
C ILE A 160 -7.27 21.30 6.98
N PRO A 161 -7.70 21.98 8.07
CA PRO A 161 -7.35 21.57 9.42
C PRO A 161 -7.86 20.16 9.75
N GLY A 162 -7.18 19.53 10.72
CA GLY A 162 -7.36 18.12 11.05
C GLY A 162 -8.60 17.79 11.89
N ARG A 163 -8.64 16.55 12.37
CA ARG A 163 -9.73 15.99 13.18
C ARG A 163 -9.75 16.61 14.59
N GLY A 164 -10.94 16.79 15.16
CA GLY A 164 -11.14 17.29 16.53
C GLY A 164 -12.52 16.94 17.10
N TYR A 165 -12.68 17.14 18.41
CA TYR A 165 -13.97 17.10 19.13
C TYR A 165 -14.57 18.50 19.21
N PHE A 166 -15.89 18.58 19.30
CA PHE A 166 -16.67 19.82 19.37
C PHE A 166 -17.41 19.98 20.71
N LEU A 167 -17.76 18.88 21.40
CA LEU A 167 -18.34 18.98 22.75
C LEU A 167 -17.27 19.46 23.75
N PRO A 168 -17.54 20.49 24.57
CA PRO A 168 -16.57 21.02 25.54
C PRO A 168 -16.00 19.94 26.48
N GLN A 169 -16.85 18.99 26.92
CA GLN A 169 -16.43 17.87 27.77
C GLN A 169 -15.40 16.97 27.07
N ASN A 170 -15.60 16.63 25.80
CA ASN A 170 -14.70 15.75 25.05
C ASN A 170 -13.37 16.45 24.72
N ILE A 171 -13.41 17.76 24.44
CA ILE A 171 -12.23 18.61 24.28
C ILE A 171 -11.43 18.67 25.59
N GLU A 172 -12.10 18.89 26.72
CA GLU A 172 -11.45 18.96 28.04
C GLU A 172 -10.87 17.61 28.45
N ASP A 173 -11.59 16.52 28.21
CA ASP A 173 -11.17 15.15 28.50
C ASP A 173 -9.98 14.71 27.63
N GLN A 174 -9.98 15.04 26.33
CA GLN A 174 -8.81 14.86 25.46
C GLN A 174 -7.59 15.67 25.98
N LYS A 175 -7.78 16.95 26.35
CA LYS A 175 -6.71 17.78 26.93
C LYS A 175 -6.17 17.19 28.24
N LYS A 176 -7.03 16.65 29.11
CA LYS A 176 -6.62 15.96 30.35
C LYS A 176 -5.77 14.72 30.05
N ARG A 177 -6.15 13.90 29.05
CA ARG A 177 -5.33 12.75 28.62
C ARG A 177 -3.97 13.18 28.07
N GLN A 178 -3.93 14.20 27.22
CA GLN A 178 -2.70 14.76 26.67
C GLN A 178 -1.78 15.29 27.78
N ALA A 179 -2.31 16.05 28.74
CA ALA A 179 -1.57 16.52 29.91
C ALA A 179 -1.07 15.37 30.79
N GLY A 180 -1.87 14.30 30.96
CA GLY A 180 -1.47 13.09 31.69
C GLY A 180 -0.30 12.35 31.04
N ILE A 181 -0.28 12.24 29.70
CA ILE A 181 0.87 11.67 28.98
C ILE A 181 2.09 12.58 29.06
N ALA A 182 1.94 13.89 28.88
CA ALA A 182 3.05 14.84 29.03
C ALA A 182 3.66 14.81 30.45
N ALA A 183 2.84 14.65 31.49
CA ALA A 183 3.31 14.51 32.87
C ALA A 183 4.09 13.20 33.10
N ARG A 184 3.66 12.09 32.47
CA ARG A 184 4.37 10.81 32.50
C ARG A 184 5.69 10.85 31.72
N GLU A 185 5.73 11.52 30.58
CA GLU A 185 6.98 11.80 29.85
C GLU A 185 7.94 12.66 30.68
N ALA A 186 7.44 13.69 31.37
CA ALA A 186 8.22 14.51 32.28
C ALA A 186 8.73 13.72 33.52
N ALA A 187 8.02 12.68 33.93
CA ALA A 187 8.45 11.72 34.96
C ALA A 187 9.44 10.66 34.45
N GLY A 188 9.78 10.67 33.15
CA GLY A 188 10.77 9.78 32.55
C GLY A 188 10.20 8.52 31.87
N GLU A 189 8.88 8.36 31.80
CA GLU A 189 8.27 7.33 30.96
C GLU A 189 8.49 7.64 29.47
N LYS A 190 8.56 6.60 28.64
CA LYS A 190 8.71 6.73 27.18
C LYS A 190 7.52 6.11 26.48
N PHE A 191 6.91 6.86 25.56
CA PHE A 191 5.82 6.39 24.71
C PHE A 191 6.22 6.49 23.24
N THR A 192 5.87 5.47 22.46
CA THR A 192 5.84 5.59 21.00
C THR A 192 4.71 6.52 20.57
N GLU A 193 4.80 7.10 19.37
CA GLU A 193 3.73 7.96 18.84
C GLU A 193 2.38 7.23 18.74
N HIS A 194 2.39 5.92 18.46
CA HIS A 194 1.18 5.10 18.52
C HIS A 194 0.61 5.01 19.94
N GLN A 195 1.45 4.79 20.97
CA GLN A 195 0.99 4.80 22.37
C GLN A 195 0.45 6.17 22.79
N LYS A 196 1.10 7.27 22.38
CA LYS A 196 0.58 8.63 22.62
C LYS A 196 -0.80 8.81 22.01
N TYR A 197 -0.99 8.39 20.76
CA TYR A 197 -2.29 8.40 20.11
C TYR A 197 -3.33 7.59 20.91
N VAL A 198 -3.06 6.30 21.17
CA VAL A 198 -3.97 5.38 21.89
C VAL A 198 -4.35 5.90 23.28
N TYR A 199 -3.42 6.55 24.00
CA TYR A 199 -3.69 7.09 25.33
C TYR A 199 -4.32 8.48 25.32
N THR A 200 -4.40 9.18 24.18
CA THR A 200 -4.95 10.55 24.08
C THR A 200 -6.19 10.68 23.21
N VAL A 201 -6.61 9.63 22.50
CA VAL A 201 -7.93 9.60 21.86
C VAL A 201 -9.05 9.67 22.89
N GLY A 202 -10.05 10.49 22.59
CA GLY A 202 -11.31 10.58 23.31
C GLY A 202 -12.35 9.54 22.84
N PRO A 203 -13.64 9.84 22.95
CA PRO A 203 -14.70 8.89 22.61
C PRO A 203 -14.79 8.61 21.11
N PHE A 204 -15.31 7.42 20.78
CA PHE A 204 -15.44 6.92 19.44
C PHE A 204 -16.41 7.72 18.55
N SER A 205 -17.39 8.39 19.17
CA SER A 205 -18.46 9.10 18.47
C SER A 205 -18.90 10.36 19.18
N GLU A 206 -19.35 11.37 18.42
CA GLU A 206 -19.87 12.63 18.96
C GLU A 206 -20.96 13.22 18.06
N ALA A 207 -21.99 13.79 18.70
CA ALA A 207 -23.13 14.47 18.08
C ALA A 207 -23.26 15.91 18.62
N ALA A 208 -22.28 16.77 18.34
CA ALA A 208 -22.35 18.18 18.76
C ALA A 208 -23.24 18.99 17.81
N ASP A 209 -24.06 19.88 18.37
CA ASP A 209 -24.80 20.87 17.59
C ASP A 209 -23.88 22.05 17.26
N ALA A 210 -23.25 21.98 16.10
CA ALA A 210 -22.34 22.98 15.56
C ALA A 210 -22.50 23.04 14.04
N ASP A 211 -22.19 24.19 13.45
CA ASP A 211 -22.33 24.40 12.01
C ASP A 211 -21.43 23.43 11.21
N GLU A 212 -21.93 22.98 10.07
CA GLU A 212 -21.24 22.04 9.17
C GLU A 212 -19.87 22.59 8.75
N ALA A 213 -19.76 23.90 8.49
CA ALA A 213 -18.51 24.54 8.10
C ALA A 213 -17.46 24.57 9.22
N GLY A 214 -17.84 24.29 10.47
CA GLY A 214 -16.90 24.06 11.58
C GLY A 214 -16.29 22.67 11.59
N TYR A 215 -16.90 21.68 10.92
CA TYR A 215 -16.37 20.33 10.80
C TYR A 215 -15.41 20.23 9.60
N PRO A 216 -14.31 19.44 9.68
CA PRO A 216 -13.27 19.40 8.64
C PRO A 216 -13.80 19.13 7.23
N ASP A 217 -14.80 18.24 7.08
CA ASP A 217 -15.38 17.91 5.77
C ASP A 217 -16.32 19.01 5.23
N GLY A 218 -16.93 19.82 6.11
CA GLY A 218 -17.72 20.98 5.68
C GLY A 218 -16.86 22.19 5.34
N GLU A 219 -15.73 22.38 6.04
CA GLU A 219 -14.69 23.32 5.62
C GLU A 219 -14.08 22.89 4.27
N LEU A 220 -13.72 21.62 4.11
CA LEU A 220 -13.25 21.02 2.86
C LEU A 220 -14.22 21.27 1.69
N ALA A 221 -15.53 21.04 1.88
CA ALA A 221 -16.53 21.33 0.85
C ALA A 221 -16.62 22.83 0.52
N SER A 222 -16.57 23.70 1.54
CA SER A 222 -16.55 25.15 1.36
C SER A 222 -15.30 25.64 0.60
N LYS A 223 -14.16 24.99 0.86
CA LYS A 223 -12.90 25.22 0.16
C LYS A 223 -12.97 24.73 -1.30
N ALA A 224 -13.49 23.54 -1.54
CA ALA A 224 -13.71 22.99 -2.89
C ALA A 224 -14.58 23.91 -3.75
N ILE A 225 -15.65 24.46 -3.17
CA ILE A 225 -16.50 25.49 -3.79
C ILE A 225 -15.68 26.74 -4.19
N GLY A 226 -14.87 27.26 -3.28
CA GLY A 226 -13.98 28.39 -3.57
C GLY A 226 -12.98 28.10 -4.70
N VAL A 227 -12.47 26.88 -4.77
CA VAL A 227 -11.57 26.43 -5.84
C VAL A 227 -12.30 26.30 -7.18
N LEU A 228 -13.51 25.71 -7.21
CA LEU A 228 -14.34 25.62 -8.42
C LEU A 228 -14.66 27.00 -9.00
N ARG A 229 -15.03 27.98 -8.15
CA ARG A 229 -15.23 29.38 -8.57
C ARG A 229 -13.99 29.98 -9.22
N GLY A 230 -12.80 29.61 -8.73
CA GLY A 230 -11.52 30.04 -9.31
C GLY A 230 -11.20 29.45 -10.69
N PHE A 231 -11.86 28.36 -11.10
CA PHE A 231 -11.73 27.77 -12.44
C PHE A 231 -12.77 28.30 -13.46
N GLN A 232 -13.74 29.10 -13.02
CA GLN A 232 -14.79 29.58 -13.92
C GLN A 232 -14.19 30.46 -15.03
N GLY A 233 -14.34 30.03 -16.28
CA GLY A 233 -13.76 30.71 -17.45
C GLY A 233 -12.28 30.39 -17.73
N SER A 234 -11.69 29.39 -17.06
CA SER A 234 -10.36 28.87 -17.40
C SER A 234 -10.34 28.21 -18.79
N GLU A 235 -9.33 28.51 -19.60
CA GLU A 235 -9.04 27.79 -20.84
C GLU A 235 -8.30 26.46 -20.59
N GLU A 236 -7.54 26.38 -19.48
CA GLU A 236 -6.90 25.14 -19.04
C GLU A 236 -7.89 24.25 -18.28
N PRO A 237 -7.95 22.93 -18.56
CA PRO A 237 -8.82 22.01 -17.84
C PRO A 237 -8.28 21.75 -16.42
N PHE A 238 -9.17 21.51 -15.47
CA PHE A 238 -8.78 21.23 -14.07
C PHE A 238 -8.89 19.74 -13.71
N PHE A 239 -8.08 19.32 -12.75
CA PHE A 239 -8.25 18.07 -12.00
C PHE A 239 -8.38 18.44 -10.51
N LEU A 240 -9.60 18.42 -9.99
CA LEU A 240 -9.90 18.79 -8.61
C LEU A 240 -10.14 17.52 -7.79
N ALA A 241 -9.21 17.23 -6.87
CA ALA A 241 -9.27 16.06 -6.00
C ALA A 241 -9.75 16.45 -4.59
N VAL A 242 -10.97 16.02 -4.23
CA VAL A 242 -11.62 16.32 -2.95
C VAL A 242 -11.70 15.04 -2.10
N GLY A 243 -10.90 14.96 -1.04
CA GLY A 243 -10.80 13.78 -0.18
C GLY A 243 -11.51 13.92 1.16
N PHE A 244 -12.75 13.47 1.24
CA PHE A 244 -13.57 13.50 2.45
C PHE A 244 -13.11 12.46 3.49
N LEU A 245 -13.13 12.83 4.78
CA LEU A 245 -12.68 12.03 5.91
C LEU A 245 -13.76 11.15 6.54
N LYS A 246 -15.02 11.60 6.61
CA LYS A 246 -16.09 10.72 7.07
C LYS A 246 -16.45 9.70 5.97
N PRO A 247 -16.95 8.50 6.30
CA PRO A 247 -17.27 8.01 7.65
C PRO A 247 -16.10 7.45 8.50
N HIS A 248 -14.83 7.57 8.08
CA HIS A 248 -13.69 7.11 8.91
C HIS A 248 -13.74 7.65 10.36
N LEU A 249 -13.38 6.77 11.30
CA LEU A 249 -13.33 7.00 12.74
C LEU A 249 -12.51 8.23 13.17
N PRO A 250 -12.83 8.91 14.29
CA PRO A 250 -14.04 8.73 15.11
C PRO A 250 -15.30 9.28 14.40
N LEU A 251 -16.46 8.78 14.76
CA LEU A 251 -17.76 9.19 14.19
C LEU A 251 -18.22 10.51 14.81
N ILE A 252 -17.56 11.61 14.44
CA ILE A 252 -17.82 12.98 14.91
C ILE A 252 -18.42 13.77 13.76
N VAL A 253 -19.72 14.06 13.83
CA VAL A 253 -20.50 14.79 12.80
C VAL A 253 -21.65 15.61 13.43
N PRO A 254 -22.16 16.67 12.77
CA PRO A 254 -23.20 17.52 13.34
C PRO A 254 -24.44 16.76 13.82
N LYS A 255 -24.96 17.12 15.00
CA LYS A 255 -26.11 16.46 15.65
C LYS A 255 -27.29 16.23 14.70
N LYS A 256 -27.62 17.20 13.84
CA LYS A 256 -28.73 17.11 12.89
C LYS A 256 -28.68 15.91 11.92
N TYR A 257 -27.50 15.31 11.69
CA TYR A 257 -27.38 14.08 10.89
C TYR A 257 -27.61 12.81 11.69
N TRP A 258 -27.33 12.84 13.00
CA TRP A 258 -27.76 11.79 13.93
C TRP A 258 -29.28 11.77 14.02
N ASP A 259 -29.90 12.95 14.11
CA ASP A 259 -31.35 13.12 14.21
C ASP A 259 -32.14 12.68 12.96
N LEU A 260 -31.46 12.32 11.86
CA LEU A 260 -32.07 11.71 10.67
C LEU A 260 -32.46 10.23 10.88
N TYR A 261 -31.94 9.60 11.94
CA TYR A 261 -32.07 8.18 12.21
C TYR A 261 -32.52 7.94 13.65
N ASP A 262 -33.57 7.13 13.79
CA ASP A 262 -33.96 6.57 15.08
C ASP A 262 -33.05 5.36 15.41
N PRO A 263 -32.21 5.43 16.47
CA PRO A 263 -31.30 4.35 16.81
C PRO A 263 -31.99 3.04 17.22
N GLU A 264 -33.27 3.08 17.61
CA GLU A 264 -34.06 1.88 17.92
C GLU A 264 -34.52 1.13 16.67
N GLN A 265 -34.62 1.83 15.53
CA GLN A 265 -35.02 1.27 14.23
C GLN A 265 -33.83 0.86 13.35
N LEU A 266 -32.59 1.09 13.79
CA LEU A 266 -31.41 0.74 13.00
C LEU A 266 -31.16 -0.78 13.00
N PRO A 267 -30.87 -1.36 11.82
CA PRO A 267 -30.57 -2.79 11.72
C PRO A 267 -29.25 -3.10 12.45
N VAL A 268 -29.26 -4.17 13.25
CA VAL A 268 -28.04 -4.81 13.75
C VAL A 268 -27.67 -5.91 12.75
N PRO A 269 -26.39 -6.05 12.32
CA PRO A 269 -26.00 -7.12 11.41
C PRO A 269 -26.36 -8.51 11.95
N GLU A 270 -26.95 -9.37 11.11
CA GLU A 270 -27.37 -10.72 11.53
C GLU A 270 -26.16 -11.62 11.82
N ASN A 271 -25.13 -11.59 10.98
CA ASN A 271 -23.88 -12.31 11.24
C ASN A 271 -22.98 -11.50 12.19
N MET A 272 -23.00 -11.86 13.47
CA MET A 272 -22.24 -11.21 14.53
C MET A 272 -21.00 -12.00 14.99
N SER A 273 -20.64 -13.08 14.30
CA SER A 273 -19.57 -13.99 14.68
C SER A 273 -18.53 -14.14 13.56
N PHE A 274 -17.27 -14.35 13.95
CA PHE A 274 -16.21 -14.65 12.99
C PHE A 274 -16.55 -15.95 12.21
N PRO A 275 -16.22 -16.06 10.90
CA PRO A 275 -16.68 -17.17 10.09
C PRO A 275 -16.23 -18.53 10.62
N GLN A 276 -17.18 -19.48 10.71
CA GLN A 276 -16.88 -20.81 11.21
C GLN A 276 -15.88 -21.52 10.28
N GLY A 277 -14.71 -21.88 10.81
CA GLY A 277 -13.66 -22.58 10.06
C GLY A 277 -12.73 -21.69 9.24
N ALA A 278 -12.85 -20.37 9.32
CA ALA A 278 -11.80 -19.46 8.85
C ALA A 278 -10.56 -19.55 9.77
N PRO A 279 -9.34 -19.32 9.25
CA PRO A 279 -8.16 -19.25 10.09
C PRO A 279 -8.26 -18.04 11.03
N ALA A 280 -7.86 -18.20 12.30
CA ALA A 280 -8.03 -17.16 13.32
C ALA A 280 -7.39 -15.79 12.96
N TYR A 281 -6.36 -15.80 12.11
CA TYR A 281 -5.68 -14.60 11.63
C TYR A 281 -6.33 -13.93 10.41
N ALA A 282 -7.41 -14.47 9.83
CA ALA A 282 -8.18 -13.74 8.81
C ALA A 282 -8.98 -12.58 9.42
N ALA A 283 -9.32 -12.64 10.71
CA ALA A 283 -9.80 -11.50 11.50
C ALA A 283 -8.66 -10.61 12.02
N HIS A 284 -9.08 -9.43 12.50
CA HIS A 284 -8.37 -8.65 13.50
C HIS A 284 -9.35 -8.34 14.64
N ASP A 285 -8.83 -7.96 15.80
CA ASP A 285 -9.61 -7.71 17.03
C ASP A 285 -10.32 -6.34 17.07
N SER A 286 -10.48 -5.66 15.94
CA SER A 286 -10.95 -4.27 15.85
C SER A 286 -10.00 -3.24 16.49
N PHE A 287 -8.68 -3.50 16.51
CA PHE A 287 -7.65 -2.66 17.15
C PHE A 287 -7.87 -1.14 17.03
N GLU A 288 -8.12 -0.62 15.82
CA GLU A 288 -8.32 0.81 15.58
C GLU A 288 -9.53 1.37 16.36
N ALA A 289 -10.69 0.72 16.23
CA ALA A 289 -11.89 1.07 16.97
C ALA A 289 -11.69 0.95 18.49
N ARG A 290 -10.97 -0.08 18.94
CA ARG A 290 -10.71 -0.31 20.37
C ARG A 290 -9.67 0.63 20.98
N THR A 291 -9.03 1.52 20.20
CA THR A 291 -8.22 2.61 20.77
C THR A 291 -9.07 3.63 21.54
N TYR A 292 -10.25 3.99 21.01
CA TYR A 292 -11.12 5.04 21.55
C TYR A 292 -11.59 4.78 22.98
N SER A 293 -11.73 5.85 23.78
CA SER A 293 -11.78 5.76 25.25
C SER A 293 -13.00 5.05 25.81
N ASP A 294 -14.08 4.96 25.04
CA ASP A 294 -15.41 4.49 25.44
C ASP A 294 -15.87 3.23 24.68
N LEU A 295 -14.95 2.52 24.01
CA LEU A 295 -15.20 1.18 23.47
C LEU A 295 -14.56 0.07 24.34
N PRO A 296 -15.19 -1.12 24.42
CA PRO A 296 -14.60 -2.28 25.09
C PRO A 296 -13.25 -2.66 24.48
N LYS A 297 -12.22 -2.79 25.31
CA LYS A 297 -10.84 -3.06 24.86
C LYS A 297 -10.60 -4.49 24.35
N SER A 298 -11.50 -5.42 24.65
CA SER A 298 -11.48 -6.80 24.18
C SER A 298 -12.88 -7.42 24.23
N GLY A 299 -13.03 -8.68 23.81
CA GLY A 299 -14.28 -9.42 23.92
C GLY A 299 -15.38 -9.02 22.92
N PRO A 300 -16.57 -9.61 23.02
CA PRO A 300 -17.69 -9.32 22.12
C PRO A 300 -18.12 -7.85 22.21
N ILE A 301 -18.67 -7.32 21.11
CA ILE A 301 -19.16 -5.95 21.05
C ILE A 301 -20.62 -5.93 21.55
N PRO A 302 -20.97 -5.16 22.59
CA PRO A 302 -22.35 -5.05 23.07
C PRO A 302 -23.31 -4.48 22.03
N ASP A 303 -24.59 -4.86 22.07
CA ASP A 303 -25.63 -4.39 21.15
C ASP A 303 -25.79 -2.87 21.14
N GLU A 304 -25.77 -2.24 22.32
CA GLU A 304 -25.84 -0.77 22.45
C GLU A 304 -24.66 -0.08 21.73
N VAL A 305 -23.46 -0.68 21.81
CA VAL A 305 -22.26 -0.19 21.14
C VAL A 305 -22.40 -0.37 19.62
N ARG A 306 -22.90 -1.52 19.15
CA ARG A 306 -23.15 -1.77 17.72
C ARG A 306 -24.18 -0.83 17.11
N ARG A 307 -25.31 -0.59 17.79
CA ARG A 307 -26.32 0.39 17.34
C ARG A 307 -25.74 1.80 17.29
N ARG A 308 -24.97 2.22 18.32
CA ARG A 308 -24.30 3.53 18.35
C ARG A 308 -23.28 3.70 17.21
N ILE A 309 -22.49 2.66 16.90
CA ILE A 309 -21.54 2.65 15.77
C ILE A 309 -22.30 2.78 14.44
N THR A 310 -23.35 1.99 14.25
CA THR A 310 -24.20 2.01 13.05
C THR A 310 -24.85 3.39 12.87
N HIS A 311 -25.39 3.96 13.95
CA HIS A 311 -26.01 5.28 13.99
C HIS A 311 -25.04 6.38 13.57
N GLY A 312 -23.85 6.40 14.18
CA GLY A 312 -22.81 7.36 13.83
C GLY A 312 -22.30 7.21 12.41
N TYR A 313 -22.23 5.98 11.89
CA TYR A 313 -21.78 5.71 10.52
C TYR A 313 -22.83 6.17 9.51
N TYR A 314 -24.11 5.94 9.81
CA TYR A 314 -25.24 6.38 8.97
C TYR A 314 -25.37 7.92 8.97
N ALA A 315 -25.24 8.56 10.13
CA ALA A 315 -25.15 10.01 10.28
C ALA A 315 -23.96 10.56 9.47
N ALA A 316 -22.79 9.91 9.56
CA ALA A 316 -21.59 10.32 8.85
C ALA A 316 -21.69 10.19 7.32
N CYS A 317 -22.31 9.12 6.81
CA CYS A 317 -22.62 9.00 5.37
C CYS A 317 -23.56 10.13 4.89
N SER A 318 -24.53 10.51 5.72
CA SER A 318 -25.50 11.58 5.39
C SER A 318 -24.89 12.97 5.45
N PHE A 319 -23.94 13.18 6.35
CA PHE A 319 -23.14 14.41 6.41
C PHE A 319 -22.29 14.58 5.15
N ILE A 320 -21.60 13.52 4.72
CA ILE A 320 -20.81 13.53 3.47
C ILE A 320 -21.69 13.67 2.24
N ASP A 321 -22.86 13.02 2.19
CA ASP A 321 -23.82 13.23 1.11
C ASP A 321 -24.16 14.71 0.92
N ALA A 322 -24.48 15.42 2.02
CA ALA A 322 -24.73 16.85 1.96
C ALA A 322 -23.49 17.65 1.52
N GLN A 323 -22.29 17.27 1.94
CA GLN A 323 -21.05 17.96 1.55
C GLN A 323 -20.71 17.75 0.07
N VAL A 324 -20.85 16.52 -0.44
CA VAL A 324 -20.77 16.19 -1.86
C VAL A 324 -21.82 16.98 -2.64
N GLY A 325 -23.07 17.02 -2.16
CA GLY A 325 -24.16 17.79 -2.73
C GLY A 325 -23.82 19.27 -2.93
N LYS A 326 -23.22 19.93 -1.93
CA LYS A 326 -22.77 21.32 -2.05
C LYS A 326 -21.75 21.52 -3.17
N VAL A 327 -20.74 20.65 -3.27
CA VAL A 327 -19.68 20.74 -4.31
C VAL A 327 -20.27 20.50 -5.71
N LEU A 328 -21.15 19.50 -5.85
CA LEU A 328 -21.85 19.21 -7.11
C LEU A 328 -22.78 20.36 -7.53
N ASN A 329 -23.55 20.92 -6.60
CA ASN A 329 -24.47 22.02 -6.89
C ASN A 329 -23.72 23.29 -7.33
N GLU A 330 -22.52 23.55 -6.79
CA GLU A 330 -21.67 24.65 -7.26
C GLU A 330 -21.14 24.38 -8.68
N LEU A 331 -20.71 23.17 -8.99
CA LEU A 331 -20.28 22.78 -10.34
C LEU A 331 -21.38 23.02 -11.39
N THR A 332 -22.64 22.67 -11.06
CA THR A 332 -23.83 22.98 -11.87
C THR A 332 -24.09 24.49 -11.95
N THR A 333 -24.00 25.21 -10.82
CA THR A 333 -24.24 26.67 -10.75
C THR A 333 -23.25 27.47 -11.60
N LEU A 334 -22.00 27.04 -11.66
CA LEU A 334 -20.95 27.64 -12.49
C LEU A 334 -21.04 27.22 -13.97
N GLY A 335 -21.96 26.33 -14.33
CA GLY A 335 -22.17 25.85 -15.70
C GLY A 335 -21.10 24.87 -16.20
N MET A 336 -20.28 24.30 -15.31
CA MET A 336 -19.11 23.48 -15.68
C MET A 336 -19.42 21.98 -15.76
N GLU A 337 -20.59 21.53 -15.27
CA GLU A 337 -21.02 20.12 -15.26
C GLU A 337 -20.97 19.47 -16.66
N SER A 338 -21.36 20.21 -17.70
CA SER A 338 -21.37 19.75 -19.10
C SER A 338 -19.99 19.52 -19.74
N ASN A 339 -18.90 19.88 -19.05
CA ASN A 339 -17.53 19.55 -19.44
C ASN A 339 -16.73 18.89 -18.30
N THR A 340 -17.39 18.24 -17.33
CA THR A 340 -16.72 17.65 -16.17
C THR A 340 -17.01 16.16 -16.04
N VAL A 341 -15.97 15.33 -16.06
CA VAL A 341 -15.98 13.95 -15.58
C VAL A 341 -16.00 13.98 -14.04
N ILE A 342 -16.93 13.27 -13.42
CA ILE A 342 -17.06 13.17 -11.97
C ILE A 342 -16.87 11.71 -11.59
N VAL A 343 -15.91 11.44 -10.70
CA VAL A 343 -15.72 10.10 -10.12
C VAL A 343 -15.89 10.20 -8.61
N LEU A 344 -16.84 9.43 -8.07
CA LEU A 344 -17.01 9.25 -6.62
C LEU A 344 -16.65 7.82 -6.26
N TRP A 345 -15.74 7.64 -5.30
CA TRP A 345 -15.29 6.32 -4.86
C TRP A 345 -15.01 6.28 -3.35
N GLY A 346 -15.26 5.11 -2.74
CA GLY A 346 -14.79 4.78 -1.38
C GLY A 346 -13.46 4.02 -1.45
N ASP A 347 -12.51 4.34 -0.58
CA ASP A 347 -11.18 3.71 -0.63
C ASP A 347 -11.14 2.27 -0.10
N ASN A 348 -12.04 1.92 0.82
CA ASN A 348 -12.30 0.56 1.28
C ASN A 348 -13.73 0.49 1.85
N GLY A 349 -14.24 -0.73 2.04
CA GLY A 349 -15.46 -0.97 2.82
C GLY A 349 -15.21 -0.86 4.32
N PHE A 350 -16.22 -1.20 5.14
CA PHE A 350 -16.14 -1.09 6.59
C PHE A 350 -17.09 -2.06 7.31
N HIS A 351 -16.60 -2.85 8.27
CA HIS A 351 -17.38 -3.68 9.18
C HIS A 351 -18.08 -2.83 10.25
N LEU A 352 -19.39 -3.05 10.46
CA LEU A 352 -20.23 -2.34 11.44
C LEU A 352 -20.62 -3.21 12.64
N GLY A 353 -19.81 -4.22 12.96
CA GLY A 353 -20.12 -5.30 13.90
C GLY A 353 -20.43 -6.62 13.21
N ASP A 354 -20.56 -6.63 11.87
CA ASP A 354 -20.58 -7.84 11.06
C ASP A 354 -19.28 -8.65 11.21
N ASN A 355 -19.39 -9.98 11.20
CA ASN A 355 -18.34 -10.94 11.55
C ASN A 355 -17.73 -10.74 12.96
N GLY A 356 -18.35 -9.92 13.82
CA GLY A 356 -17.83 -9.54 15.14
C GLY A 356 -16.75 -8.43 15.09
N ILE A 357 -16.60 -7.74 13.96
CA ILE A 357 -15.51 -6.80 13.67
C ILE A 357 -16.04 -5.36 13.55
N ILE A 358 -15.24 -4.37 13.97
CA ILE A 358 -15.41 -2.95 13.64
C ILE A 358 -14.12 -2.47 12.97
N GLY A 359 -14.25 -1.74 11.87
CA GLY A 359 -13.10 -1.24 11.11
C GLY A 359 -13.09 -1.78 9.70
N LYS A 360 -11.90 -1.88 9.12
CA LYS A 360 -11.66 -2.41 7.77
C LYS A 360 -10.70 -3.59 7.87
N ASP A 361 -9.63 -3.64 7.09
CA ASP A 361 -8.51 -4.56 7.30
C ASP A 361 -8.90 -6.06 7.31
N THR A 362 -9.77 -6.51 6.40
CA THR A 362 -10.01 -7.94 6.11
C THR A 362 -10.13 -8.19 4.60
N ASP A 363 -10.15 -9.45 4.19
CA ASP A 363 -10.42 -9.86 2.80
C ASP A 363 -11.93 -10.07 2.51
N TYR A 364 -12.83 -9.83 3.47
CA TYR A 364 -14.28 -10.09 3.34
C TYR A 364 -15.03 -9.01 2.54
N GLU A 365 -16.24 -9.30 2.07
CA GLU A 365 -17.04 -8.38 1.23
C GLU A 365 -17.26 -7.02 1.90
N ALA A 366 -17.51 -7.01 3.20
CA ALA A 366 -17.79 -5.80 3.96
C ALA A 366 -16.64 -4.80 3.99
N ALA A 367 -15.38 -5.28 3.94
CA ALA A 367 -14.18 -4.43 3.91
C ALA A 367 -13.59 -4.24 2.50
N ALA A 368 -13.83 -5.19 1.58
CA ALA A 368 -13.27 -5.18 0.23
C ALA A 368 -14.14 -4.45 -0.82
N ARG A 369 -15.47 -4.46 -0.66
CA ARG A 369 -16.40 -3.86 -1.63
C ARG A 369 -16.57 -2.37 -1.39
N CYS A 370 -16.39 -1.58 -2.44
CA CYS A 370 -16.46 -0.13 -2.41
C CYS A 370 -17.61 0.40 -3.27
N PRO A 371 -18.14 1.61 -2.98
CA PRO A 371 -18.95 2.34 -3.93
C PRO A 371 -18.04 2.95 -5.01
N LEU A 372 -18.50 2.91 -6.26
CA LEU A 372 -17.92 3.61 -7.40
C LEU A 372 -19.05 4.14 -8.30
N ILE A 373 -19.00 5.44 -8.61
CA ILE A 373 -19.87 6.12 -9.56
C ILE A 373 -18.98 6.91 -10.51
N VAL A 374 -19.24 6.80 -11.82
CA VAL A 374 -18.54 7.56 -12.86
C VAL A 374 -19.57 8.27 -13.74
N CYS A 375 -19.56 9.60 -13.71
CA CYS A 375 -20.37 10.45 -14.57
C CYS A 375 -19.46 11.19 -15.56
N ALA A 376 -19.91 11.36 -16.79
CA ALA A 376 -19.26 12.23 -17.77
C ALA A 376 -20.33 12.74 -18.77
N PRO A 377 -20.12 13.90 -19.42
CA PRO A 377 -21.20 14.59 -20.15
C PRO A 377 -21.86 13.81 -21.31
N SER A 378 -21.16 12.79 -21.84
CA SER A 378 -21.63 11.94 -22.94
C SER A 378 -22.18 10.57 -22.50
N LEU A 379 -22.20 10.27 -21.20
CA LEU A 379 -22.66 8.99 -20.69
C LEU A 379 -24.17 8.99 -20.42
N THR A 380 -24.81 7.87 -20.72
CA THR A 380 -26.21 7.63 -20.32
C THR A 380 -26.23 7.09 -18.89
N PRO A 381 -27.09 7.60 -17.99
CA PRO A 381 -27.19 7.08 -16.63
C PRO A 381 -27.63 5.62 -16.59
N GLU A 382 -26.84 4.76 -15.96
CA GLU A 382 -27.04 3.31 -15.95
C GLU A 382 -26.44 2.63 -14.71
N ARG A 383 -26.68 1.33 -14.55
CA ARG A 383 -26.05 0.52 -13.50
C ARG A 383 -25.39 -0.75 -14.05
N THR A 384 -24.34 -1.22 -13.40
CA THR A 384 -23.73 -2.51 -13.72
C THR A 384 -23.38 -3.32 -12.46
N ASP A 385 -23.64 -4.63 -12.54
CA ASP A 385 -23.20 -5.64 -11.56
C ASP A 385 -21.94 -6.40 -12.04
N ARG A 386 -21.24 -5.91 -13.08
CA ARG A 386 -19.93 -6.43 -13.49
C ARG A 386 -18.87 -6.16 -12.41
N LEU A 387 -17.96 -7.12 -12.24
CA LEU A 387 -16.81 -7.05 -11.36
C LEU A 387 -15.81 -6.01 -11.83
N VAL A 388 -15.59 -4.96 -11.06
CA VAL A 388 -14.59 -3.92 -11.35
C VAL A 388 -13.68 -3.68 -10.15
N GLU A 389 -12.54 -3.08 -10.40
CA GLU A 389 -11.49 -2.89 -9.39
C GLU A 389 -11.12 -1.41 -9.32
N LEU A 390 -10.82 -0.88 -8.13
CA LEU A 390 -10.50 0.57 -8.01
C LEU A 390 -9.22 0.95 -8.77
N VAL A 391 -8.28 0.02 -8.94
CA VAL A 391 -7.10 0.19 -9.81
C VAL A 391 -7.47 0.48 -11.28
N ASP A 392 -8.69 0.15 -11.72
CA ASP A 392 -9.20 0.48 -13.06
C ASP A 392 -9.49 1.99 -13.24
N ILE A 393 -9.58 2.78 -12.15
CA ILE A 393 -9.97 4.20 -12.21
C ILE A 393 -8.95 5.05 -12.97
N PHE A 394 -7.65 4.87 -12.75
CA PHE A 394 -6.61 5.64 -13.45
C PHE A 394 -6.68 5.45 -14.98
N PRO A 395 -6.60 4.23 -15.54
CA PRO A 395 -6.73 4.04 -16.99
C PRO A 395 -8.09 4.49 -17.55
N THR A 396 -9.17 4.41 -16.76
CA THR A 396 -10.48 4.96 -17.15
C THR A 396 -10.45 6.47 -17.32
N LEU A 397 -9.82 7.19 -16.39
CA LEU A 397 -9.69 8.64 -16.47
C LEU A 397 -8.81 9.08 -17.64
N CYS A 398 -7.74 8.33 -17.95
CA CYS A 398 -6.96 8.56 -19.17
C CYS A 398 -7.82 8.48 -20.43
N ASP A 399 -8.58 7.39 -20.61
CA ASP A 399 -9.47 7.21 -21.78
C ASP A 399 -10.52 8.33 -21.88
N LEU A 400 -11.18 8.69 -20.76
CA LEU A 400 -12.17 9.76 -20.73
C LEU A 400 -11.58 11.15 -21.05
N ALA A 401 -10.30 11.36 -20.71
CA ALA A 401 -9.57 12.58 -21.01
C ALA A 401 -8.88 12.60 -22.40
N GLY A 402 -8.94 11.49 -23.15
CA GLY A 402 -8.22 11.31 -24.41
C GLY A 402 -6.69 11.21 -24.25
N LEU A 403 -6.21 10.85 -23.06
CA LEU A 403 -4.79 10.67 -22.75
C LEU A 403 -4.37 9.20 -22.93
N ALA A 404 -3.07 8.98 -23.17
CA ALA A 404 -2.54 7.63 -23.17
C ALA A 404 -2.61 7.01 -21.76
N ILE A 405 -2.74 5.68 -21.68
CA ILE A 405 -2.65 4.95 -20.42
C ILE A 405 -1.15 4.73 -20.11
N PRO A 406 -0.63 5.14 -18.93
CA PRO A 406 0.74 4.84 -18.53
C PRO A 406 1.02 3.33 -18.49
N PRO A 407 2.18 2.85 -18.98
CA PRO A 407 2.46 1.41 -19.09
C PRO A 407 2.65 0.70 -17.73
N GLN A 408 2.74 1.47 -16.64
CA GLN A 408 2.73 1.00 -15.25
C GLN A 408 1.33 0.61 -14.75
N CYS A 409 0.25 0.97 -15.46
CA CYS A 409 -1.10 0.69 -15.01
C CYS A 409 -1.45 -0.80 -15.23
N ASP A 410 -1.68 -1.51 -14.14
CA ASP A 410 -2.19 -2.89 -14.15
C ASP A 410 -3.72 -2.94 -14.33
N GLY A 411 -4.41 -1.84 -14.01
CA GLY A 411 -5.85 -1.70 -14.18
C GLY A 411 -6.28 -1.71 -15.64
N LYS A 412 -7.54 -2.06 -15.87
CA LYS A 412 -8.17 -2.06 -17.20
C LYS A 412 -9.25 -1.00 -17.24
N SER A 413 -9.09 0.00 -18.11
CA SER A 413 -10.08 1.07 -18.31
C SER A 413 -11.52 0.55 -18.38
N LEU A 414 -12.39 1.17 -17.60
CA LEU A 414 -13.82 0.90 -17.54
C LEU A 414 -14.60 1.56 -18.69
N MET A 415 -13.94 2.34 -19.56
CA MET A 415 -14.60 3.02 -20.69
C MET A 415 -15.52 2.10 -21.52
N PRO A 416 -15.18 0.82 -21.79
CA PRO A 416 -16.11 -0.09 -22.42
C PRO A 416 -17.41 -0.30 -21.62
N LEU A 417 -17.35 -0.43 -20.28
CA LEU A 417 -18.53 -0.55 -19.41
C LEU A 417 -19.30 0.76 -19.26
N LEU A 418 -18.64 1.91 -19.39
CA LEU A 418 -19.31 3.21 -19.40
C LEU A 418 -20.20 3.38 -20.65
N ILE A 419 -19.77 2.81 -21.79
CA ILE A 419 -20.54 2.79 -23.04
C ILE A 419 -21.58 1.65 -23.06
N LYS A 420 -21.20 0.47 -22.57
CA LYS A 420 -22.04 -0.74 -22.59
C LYS A 420 -21.96 -1.49 -21.24
N PRO A 421 -22.81 -1.13 -20.26
CA PRO A 421 -22.75 -1.65 -18.89
C PRO A 421 -22.99 -3.17 -18.74
N ASP A 422 -23.66 -3.80 -19.70
CA ASP A 422 -24.07 -5.21 -19.67
C ASP A 422 -23.10 -6.19 -20.36
N GLN A 423 -22.10 -5.71 -21.08
CA GLN A 423 -21.22 -6.58 -21.89
C GLN A 423 -20.38 -7.57 -21.06
N PRO A 424 -19.83 -8.63 -21.67
CA PRO A 424 -18.86 -9.51 -21.01
C PRO A 424 -17.64 -8.75 -20.49
N TRP A 425 -17.20 -9.08 -19.27
CA TRP A 425 -16.14 -8.35 -18.57
C TRP A 425 -15.19 -9.30 -17.82
N LYS A 426 -14.44 -8.78 -16.84
CA LYS A 426 -13.63 -9.57 -15.89
C LYS A 426 -14.49 -10.65 -15.21
N THR A 427 -13.92 -11.84 -15.07
CA THR A 427 -14.44 -13.02 -14.38
C THR A 427 -14.21 -13.03 -12.87
N ALA A 428 -13.30 -12.16 -12.41
CA ALA A 428 -12.87 -12.02 -11.03
C ALA A 428 -12.47 -10.56 -10.72
N ALA A 429 -12.51 -10.20 -9.45
CA ALA A 429 -11.84 -9.02 -8.88
C ALA A 429 -10.96 -9.46 -7.69
N PHE A 430 -9.84 -8.78 -7.47
CA PHE A 430 -8.81 -9.17 -6.52
C PHE A 430 -8.57 -8.12 -5.42
N THR A 431 -8.44 -8.64 -4.21
CA THR A 431 -8.08 -7.91 -2.99
C THR A 431 -7.00 -8.70 -2.27
N MET A 432 -6.13 -8.03 -1.52
CA MET A 432 -5.24 -8.72 -0.58
C MET A 432 -5.19 -8.01 0.77
N ASN A 433 -4.68 -8.73 1.75
CA ASN A 433 -4.34 -8.17 3.04
C ASN A 433 -3.05 -8.79 3.61
N ARG A 434 -2.40 -8.12 4.56
CA ARG A 434 -1.24 -8.64 5.29
C ARG A 434 -1.44 -8.50 6.80
N ARG A 435 -1.08 -9.56 7.52
CA ARG A 435 -1.21 -9.63 8.98
C ARG A 435 0.06 -9.29 9.74
N ASN A 436 1.05 -8.68 9.08
CA ASN A 436 2.45 -8.51 9.52
C ASN A 436 2.67 -8.24 11.03
N TRP A 437 1.79 -7.48 11.68
CA TRP A 437 1.85 -7.13 13.10
C TRP A 437 1.48 -8.27 14.07
N GLN A 438 0.75 -9.28 13.61
CA GLN A 438 0.26 -10.42 14.40
C GLN A 438 0.78 -11.76 13.83
N HIS A 439 0.76 -11.90 12.50
CA HIS A 439 1.24 -13.07 11.77
C HIS A 439 1.91 -12.63 10.46
N PRO A 440 3.08 -13.15 10.06
CA PRO A 440 3.80 -12.69 8.87
C PRO A 440 3.19 -13.25 7.57
N ASN A 441 1.86 -13.31 7.49
CA ASN A 441 1.10 -13.98 6.44
C ASN A 441 0.37 -12.94 5.57
N ALA A 442 0.17 -13.28 4.30
CA ALA A 442 -0.60 -12.48 3.35
C ALA A 442 -1.81 -13.27 2.87
N GLY A 443 -2.99 -12.68 2.98
CA GLY A 443 -4.24 -13.17 2.39
C GLY A 443 -4.38 -12.59 0.99
N TYR A 444 -4.72 -13.43 0.03
CA TYR A 444 -4.99 -13.04 -1.36
C TYR A 444 -6.37 -13.55 -1.73
N SER A 445 -7.28 -12.64 -1.99
CA SER A 445 -8.69 -12.90 -2.22
C SER A 445 -9.09 -12.68 -3.68
N MET A 446 -9.94 -13.57 -4.18
CA MET A 446 -10.57 -13.50 -5.49
C MET A 446 -12.09 -13.58 -5.32
N ARG A 447 -12.78 -12.54 -5.78
CA ARG A 447 -14.25 -12.46 -5.82
C ARG A 447 -14.72 -12.70 -7.25
N THR A 448 -15.37 -13.83 -7.51
CA THR A 448 -16.06 -14.13 -8.77
C THR A 448 -17.50 -13.61 -8.72
N ASP A 449 -18.39 -13.97 -9.65
CA ASP A 449 -19.83 -13.62 -9.53
C ASP A 449 -20.47 -14.25 -8.29
N ARG A 450 -20.24 -15.54 -8.05
CA ARG A 450 -20.87 -16.30 -6.97
C ARG A 450 -20.00 -16.50 -5.72
N TYR A 451 -18.69 -16.61 -5.88
CA TYR A 451 -17.79 -17.06 -4.80
C TYR A 451 -16.79 -15.99 -4.37
N ARG A 452 -16.32 -16.08 -3.13
CA ARG A 452 -15.02 -15.54 -2.70
C ARG A 452 -14.13 -16.70 -2.31
N TYR A 453 -12.92 -16.73 -2.87
CA TYR A 453 -11.87 -17.67 -2.52
C TYR A 453 -10.68 -16.88 -2.00
N VAL A 454 -10.16 -17.24 -0.83
CA VAL A 454 -8.99 -16.60 -0.21
C VAL A 454 -7.88 -17.64 -0.07
N ARG A 455 -6.65 -17.27 -0.42
CA ARG A 455 -5.45 -18.08 -0.19
C ARG A 455 -4.50 -17.33 0.73
N TRP A 456 -4.17 -17.94 1.86
CA TRP A 456 -3.19 -17.41 2.81
C TRP A 456 -1.81 -18.00 2.53
N LEU A 457 -0.84 -17.12 2.32
CA LEU A 457 0.57 -17.46 2.16
C LEU A 457 1.39 -17.06 3.38
N ASN A 458 2.39 -17.86 3.70
CA ASN A 458 3.46 -17.48 4.63
C ASN A 458 4.53 -16.59 3.92
N PRO A 459 5.61 -16.14 4.60
CA PRO A 459 6.68 -15.36 3.98
C PRO A 459 7.42 -16.08 2.84
N THR A 460 7.55 -17.40 2.88
CA THR A 460 8.21 -18.20 1.85
C THR A 460 7.34 -18.40 0.60
N GLY A 461 6.05 -18.04 0.67
CA GLY A 461 5.08 -18.14 -0.42
C GLY A 461 4.29 -19.45 -0.44
N ASP A 462 4.46 -20.32 0.55
CA ASP A 462 3.68 -21.55 0.68
C ASP A 462 2.26 -21.26 1.15
N THR A 463 1.29 -22.00 0.63
CA THR A 463 -0.10 -21.93 1.07
C THR A 463 -0.25 -22.59 2.44
N ILE A 464 -0.74 -21.83 3.42
CA ILE A 464 -0.92 -22.28 4.81
C ILE A 464 -2.38 -22.41 5.24
N ALA A 465 -3.29 -21.72 4.55
CA ALA A 465 -4.73 -21.87 4.69
C ALA A 465 -5.44 -21.37 3.43
N GLU A 466 -6.66 -21.81 3.24
CA GLU A 466 -7.54 -21.36 2.17
C GLU A 466 -8.96 -21.17 2.73
N GLU A 467 -9.75 -20.33 2.08
CA GLU A 467 -11.14 -20.08 2.42
C GLU A 467 -12.03 -20.08 1.19
N LEU A 468 -13.28 -20.50 1.35
CA LEU A 468 -14.32 -20.44 0.31
C LEU A 468 -15.65 -19.98 0.91
N TYR A 469 -16.28 -19.00 0.27
CA TYR A 469 -17.61 -18.47 0.59
C TYR A 469 -18.50 -18.46 -0.65
N ASP A 470 -19.78 -18.83 -0.50
CA ASP A 470 -20.77 -18.99 -1.58
C ASP A 470 -21.94 -18.02 -1.37
N TYR A 471 -21.92 -16.87 -2.06
CA TYR A 471 -22.88 -15.78 -1.84
C TYR A 471 -24.30 -16.07 -2.34
N GLU A 472 -24.52 -17.17 -3.08
CA GLU A 472 -25.89 -17.63 -3.40
C GLU A 472 -26.54 -18.39 -2.24
N LYS A 473 -25.74 -18.98 -1.33
CA LYS A 473 -26.25 -19.71 -0.15
C LYS A 473 -26.02 -18.96 1.17
N ASP A 474 -24.97 -18.15 1.25
CA ASP A 474 -24.53 -17.40 2.42
C ASP A 474 -23.95 -16.05 1.98
N ALA A 475 -24.81 -15.04 1.92
CA ALA A 475 -24.44 -13.67 1.56
C ALA A 475 -23.64 -12.93 2.66
N HIS A 476 -23.40 -13.56 3.82
CA HIS A 476 -22.81 -12.94 5.00
C HIS A 476 -21.49 -13.59 5.45
N GLU A 477 -20.93 -14.50 4.64
CA GLU A 477 -19.64 -15.15 4.89
C GLU A 477 -19.59 -15.79 6.29
N THR A 478 -20.66 -16.46 6.73
CA THR A 478 -20.78 -17.05 8.08
C THR A 478 -19.92 -18.29 8.28
N ARG A 479 -19.55 -18.99 7.20
CA ARG A 479 -18.85 -20.28 7.27
C ARG A 479 -17.89 -20.48 6.11
N ASN A 480 -16.66 -20.86 6.44
CA ASN A 480 -15.67 -21.29 5.46
C ASN A 480 -16.05 -22.70 4.92
N LEU A 481 -16.25 -22.80 3.61
CA LEU A 481 -16.66 -24.00 2.89
C LEU A 481 -15.50 -24.80 2.30
N ILE A 482 -14.24 -24.38 2.49
CA ILE A 482 -13.06 -24.99 1.85
C ILE A 482 -12.93 -26.50 2.10
N SER A 483 -13.36 -26.97 3.28
CA SER A 483 -13.29 -28.38 3.71
C SER A 483 -14.61 -29.14 3.50
N ASN A 484 -15.61 -28.56 2.83
CA ASN A 484 -16.86 -29.24 2.52
C ASN A 484 -16.71 -30.10 1.25
N PRO A 485 -16.87 -31.44 1.30
CA PRO A 485 -16.73 -32.31 0.13
C PRO A 485 -17.64 -31.94 -1.05
N GLU A 486 -18.83 -31.37 -0.82
CA GLU A 486 -19.73 -30.91 -1.89
C GLU A 486 -19.10 -29.82 -2.77
N TYR A 487 -18.14 -29.07 -2.23
CA TYR A 487 -17.46 -27.98 -2.90
C TYR A 487 -16.11 -28.38 -3.51
N GLU A 488 -15.65 -29.62 -3.35
CA GLU A 488 -14.34 -30.05 -3.89
C GLU A 488 -14.15 -29.74 -5.39
N PRO A 489 -15.14 -29.96 -6.29
CA PRO A 489 -15.01 -29.56 -7.69
C PRO A 489 -14.89 -28.03 -7.87
N VAL A 490 -15.68 -27.27 -7.11
CA VAL A 490 -15.68 -25.80 -7.15
C VAL A 490 -14.34 -25.24 -6.64
N VAL A 491 -13.82 -25.76 -5.54
CA VAL A 491 -12.50 -25.39 -4.99
C VAL A 491 -11.40 -25.68 -6.00
N LYS A 492 -11.45 -26.81 -6.70
CA LYS A 492 -10.47 -27.17 -7.74
C LYS A 492 -10.48 -26.20 -8.92
N ASP A 493 -11.66 -25.81 -9.39
CA ASP A 493 -11.79 -24.85 -10.49
C ASP A 493 -11.41 -23.42 -10.06
N LEU A 494 -11.81 -22.99 -8.85
CA LEU A 494 -11.42 -21.69 -8.29
C LEU A 494 -9.91 -21.59 -8.03
N ARG A 495 -9.25 -22.64 -7.52
CA ARG A 495 -7.78 -22.69 -7.41
C ARG A 495 -7.11 -22.47 -8.77
N LYS A 496 -7.59 -23.17 -9.81
CA LYS A 496 -7.06 -23.05 -11.18
C LYS A 496 -7.31 -21.65 -11.76
N GLN A 497 -8.49 -21.07 -11.55
CA GLN A 497 -8.80 -19.71 -11.97
C GLN A 497 -7.88 -18.70 -11.25
N PHE A 498 -7.74 -18.84 -9.94
CA PHE A 498 -6.89 -18.00 -9.11
C PHE A 498 -5.42 -18.00 -9.56
N ASP A 499 -4.87 -19.20 -9.82
CA ASP A 499 -3.49 -19.36 -10.31
C ASP A 499 -3.27 -18.76 -11.71
N ALA A 500 -4.33 -18.70 -12.54
CA ALA A 500 -4.27 -18.22 -13.92
C ALA A 500 -4.61 -16.74 -14.08
N GLU A 501 -5.45 -16.18 -13.21
CA GLU A 501 -6.01 -14.83 -13.34
C GLU A 501 -5.50 -13.83 -12.28
N SER A 502 -5.01 -14.28 -11.11
CA SER A 502 -4.63 -13.36 -10.03
C SER A 502 -3.33 -12.61 -10.35
N PRO A 503 -3.36 -11.29 -10.60
CA PRO A 503 -2.15 -10.51 -10.91
C PRO A 503 -1.16 -10.52 -9.74
N LEU A 504 -1.70 -10.60 -8.51
CA LEU A 504 -0.97 -10.70 -7.26
C LEU A 504 -0.14 -12.00 -7.13
N MET A 505 -0.53 -13.06 -7.86
CA MET A 505 0.14 -14.36 -7.85
C MET A 505 0.98 -14.60 -9.10
N ILE A 506 0.52 -14.14 -10.27
CA ILE A 506 1.22 -14.29 -11.56
C ILE A 506 2.65 -13.74 -11.46
N GLN A 507 2.87 -12.62 -10.76
CA GLN A 507 4.21 -12.04 -10.60
C GLN A 507 5.08 -12.69 -9.51
N ARG A 508 4.54 -13.56 -8.64
CA ARG A 508 5.36 -14.45 -7.79
C ARG A 508 5.91 -15.67 -8.58
N GLY A 509 5.37 -15.91 -9.79
CA GLY A 509 5.60 -17.11 -10.59
C GLY A 509 6.86 -17.11 -11.47
N GLY A 510 8.03 -17.27 -10.86
CA GLY A 510 8.96 -18.25 -11.44
C GLY A 510 8.29 -19.63 -11.35
N GLN A 511 8.38 -20.49 -12.38
CA GLN A 511 7.54 -21.70 -12.49
C GLN A 511 7.47 -22.54 -11.19
N PRO A 512 6.30 -23.13 -10.88
CA PRO A 512 6.13 -23.93 -9.68
C PRO A 512 7.17 -25.06 -9.66
N LYS A 513 8.10 -25.00 -8.70
CA LYS A 513 9.08 -26.06 -8.49
C LYS A 513 8.32 -27.34 -8.14
N LYS A 514 8.32 -28.30 -9.06
CA LYS A 514 7.93 -29.68 -8.76
C LYS A 514 8.74 -30.15 -7.54
N THR A 515 8.07 -30.80 -6.60
CA THR A 515 8.69 -31.55 -5.52
C THR A 515 9.70 -32.55 -6.10
N ALA A 516 10.99 -32.27 -5.91
CA ALA A 516 12.07 -33.12 -6.41
C ALA A 516 12.61 -33.98 -5.26
N GLU A 517 12.61 -35.29 -5.47
CA GLU A 517 13.25 -36.24 -4.56
C GLU A 517 14.77 -36.04 -4.54
N ARG A 518 15.40 -36.39 -3.41
CA ARG A 518 16.76 -36.01 -3.06
C ARG A 518 17.74 -37.18 -3.27
N PRO A 519 18.70 -37.10 -4.22
CA PRO A 519 19.84 -38.00 -4.26
C PRO A 519 20.98 -37.51 -3.35
N ALA A 520 21.86 -38.42 -2.94
CA ALA A 520 22.95 -38.15 -1.99
C ALA A 520 24.34 -38.38 -2.59
N SER A 521 25.24 -37.40 -2.43
CA SER A 521 26.71 -37.53 -2.51
C SER A 521 27.32 -36.22 -1.98
N ALA A 522 27.98 -36.25 -0.81
CA ALA A 522 29.41 -36.48 -0.62
C ALA A 522 30.27 -35.24 -0.93
N VAL A 523 30.76 -34.60 0.13
CA VAL A 523 31.72 -33.48 0.11
C VAL A 523 33.07 -33.99 0.59
N THR A 524 34.16 -33.62 -0.09
CA THR A 524 35.54 -33.86 0.33
C THR A 524 36.22 -32.54 0.67
N ASP A 525 36.56 -32.33 1.95
CA ASP A 525 37.32 -31.16 2.39
C ASP A 525 38.80 -31.27 1.99
N THR A 526 39.41 -30.14 1.65
CA THR A 526 40.88 -29.95 1.72
C THR A 526 41.16 -28.54 2.24
N PRO A 527 41.97 -28.37 3.30
CA PRO A 527 42.14 -27.07 3.94
C PRO A 527 43.22 -26.21 3.26
N VAL A 528 42.99 -24.89 3.19
CA VAL A 528 44.02 -23.88 2.93
C VAL A 528 44.28 -23.09 4.21
N ALA A 529 45.56 -22.79 4.48
CA ALA A 529 46.01 -22.29 5.77
C ALA A 529 45.51 -20.87 6.09
N ALA A 530 44.87 -20.72 7.25
CA ALA A 530 44.49 -19.42 7.79
C ALA A 530 45.58 -18.88 8.73
N GLY A 531 46.04 -17.65 8.50
CA GLY A 531 46.73 -16.86 9.52
C GLY A 531 45.73 -16.36 10.55
N THR A 532 45.41 -17.17 11.56
CA THR A 532 44.45 -16.80 12.61
C THR A 532 45.01 -15.72 13.52
N VAL A 533 44.53 -14.49 13.35
CA VAL A 533 44.66 -13.42 14.34
C VAL A 533 43.38 -13.41 15.19
N THR A 534 43.46 -13.99 16.39
CA THR A 534 42.46 -13.79 17.44
C THR A 534 42.59 -12.39 18.01
N ASP A 535 41.58 -11.56 17.83
CA ASP A 535 41.49 -10.23 18.42
C ASP A 535 40.44 -10.20 19.53
N HIS A 536 40.75 -9.53 20.64
CA HIS A 536 39.83 -9.32 21.75
C HIS A 536 39.32 -7.89 21.70
N PHE A 537 38.10 -7.63 22.22
CA PHE A 537 37.60 -6.26 22.40
C PHE A 537 38.40 -5.49 23.48
N ASP A 538 39.65 -5.12 23.19
CA ASP A 538 40.46 -4.26 24.04
C ASP A 538 40.09 -2.80 23.82
N ARG A 539 39.52 -2.17 24.86
CA ARG A 539 39.22 -0.73 24.86
C ARG A 539 40.45 0.16 24.62
N LYS A 540 41.67 -0.35 24.82
CA LYS A 540 42.93 0.42 24.68
C LYS A 540 43.46 0.55 23.25
N SER A 541 43.06 -0.30 22.30
CA SER A 541 43.54 -0.22 20.89
C SER A 541 42.83 0.86 20.05
N THR A 542 41.78 1.48 20.61
CA THR A 542 40.94 2.51 19.96
C THR A 542 41.68 3.82 19.61
N ALA A 543 42.88 4.03 20.17
CA ALA A 543 43.61 5.30 20.13
C ALA A 543 43.95 5.84 18.72
N PHE A 544 44.06 4.97 17.71
CA PHE A 544 44.50 5.39 16.36
C PHE A 544 43.35 5.77 15.41
N VAL A 545 42.11 5.37 15.71
CA VAL A 545 40.94 5.60 14.81
C VAL A 545 40.20 6.89 15.19
N GLY A 546 40.22 7.27 16.47
CA GLY A 546 39.57 8.49 16.94
C GLY A 546 40.10 9.77 16.30
N LYS A 547 41.41 9.79 15.94
CA LYS A 547 42.08 10.96 15.40
C LYS A 547 41.66 11.28 13.95
N GLU A 548 41.58 10.29 13.07
CA GLU A 548 41.09 10.51 11.69
C GLU A 548 39.61 10.91 11.67
N ALA A 549 38.79 10.35 12.57
CA ALA A 549 37.38 10.70 12.68
C ALA A 549 37.15 12.11 13.23
N SER A 550 37.97 12.57 14.21
CA SER A 550 37.90 13.94 14.71
C SER A 550 38.54 14.96 13.76
N GLU A 551 39.58 14.60 12.99
CA GLU A 551 40.18 15.46 11.97
C GLU A 551 39.23 15.67 10.76
N GLN A 552 38.39 14.69 10.39
CA GLN A 552 37.38 14.84 9.32
C GLN A 552 36.07 15.51 9.77
N LEU A 553 35.63 15.29 11.00
CA LEU A 553 34.32 15.79 11.47
C LEU A 553 34.42 16.98 12.45
N GLY A 554 35.55 17.18 13.13
CA GLY A 554 35.73 18.20 14.16
C GLY A 554 35.15 17.82 15.53
N GLU A 555 35.75 18.32 16.61
CA GLU A 555 35.35 18.05 18.00
C GLU A 555 34.16 18.91 18.49
N GLY A 556 33.70 19.85 17.67
CA GLY A 556 32.58 20.74 17.97
C GLY A 556 31.23 20.04 18.01
N TRP A 557 30.29 20.58 18.79
CA TRP A 557 28.89 20.15 18.76
C TRP A 557 28.24 20.52 17.41
N LYS A 558 27.84 19.52 16.63
CA LYS A 558 27.00 19.69 15.44
C LYS A 558 25.54 19.51 15.81
N THR A 559 24.66 20.20 15.08
CA THR A 559 23.20 20.15 15.29
C THR A 559 22.53 19.70 14.00
N ASP A 560 21.69 18.67 14.07
CA ASP A 560 20.85 18.21 12.97
C ASP A 560 19.52 17.69 13.53
N ALA A 561 18.41 17.92 12.81
CA ALA A 561 17.03 17.57 13.22
C ALA A 561 16.70 17.87 14.71
N GLY A 562 17.22 18.98 15.26
CA GLY A 562 17.01 19.39 16.66
C GLY A 562 17.89 18.65 17.70
N SER A 563 18.70 17.68 17.31
CA SER A 563 19.63 16.96 18.18
C SER A 563 21.07 17.43 18.01
N LYS A 564 21.83 17.46 19.10
CA LYS A 564 23.25 17.82 19.12
C LYS A 564 24.13 16.59 19.29
N TRP A 565 25.24 16.53 18.58
CA TRP A 565 26.21 15.44 18.69
C TRP A 565 27.64 15.95 18.50
N ARG A 566 28.61 15.25 19.11
CA ARG A 566 30.06 15.46 18.92
C ARG A 566 30.83 14.17 19.12
N ILE A 567 32.07 14.12 18.64
CA ILE A 567 33.00 13.03 18.97
C ILE A 567 34.06 13.59 19.91
N THR A 568 34.17 13.02 21.11
CA THR A 568 35.15 13.38 22.14
C THR A 568 35.60 12.12 22.87
N GLU A 569 36.90 12.00 23.18
CA GLU A 569 37.50 10.83 23.86
C GLU A 569 37.15 9.48 23.20
N ASN A 570 37.23 9.43 21.86
CA ASN A 570 36.90 8.26 21.03
C ASN A 570 35.45 7.75 21.20
N ARG A 571 34.54 8.61 21.68
CA ARG A 571 33.11 8.31 21.86
C ARG A 571 32.22 9.31 21.13
N LEU A 572 31.17 8.80 20.50
CA LEU A 572 30.09 9.63 19.99
C LEU A 572 29.18 10.03 21.14
N ASN A 573 29.13 11.32 21.44
CA ASN A 573 28.37 11.91 22.53
C ASN A 573 27.18 12.68 21.95
N THR A 574 25.97 12.47 22.48
CA THR A 574 24.73 13.09 22.01
C THR A 574 24.02 13.89 23.11
N GLN A 575 23.25 14.90 22.70
CA GLN A 575 22.37 15.72 23.52
C GLN A 575 21.07 15.99 22.75
N GLY A 576 19.94 15.56 23.30
CA GLY A 576 18.64 15.56 22.61
C GLY A 576 17.95 14.20 22.74
N SER A 577 16.70 14.10 22.30
CA SER A 577 15.86 12.90 22.45
C SER A 577 15.95 11.91 21.27
N ALA A 578 16.72 12.20 20.22
CA ALA A 578 16.92 11.30 19.08
C ALA A 578 18.32 10.64 19.07
N THR A 579 18.35 9.45 18.50
CA THR A 579 19.52 8.59 18.27
C THR A 579 20.57 9.30 17.37
N PRO A 580 21.87 9.00 17.52
CA PRO A 580 22.96 9.63 16.76
C PRO A 580 22.80 9.60 15.23
N PRO A 581 23.49 10.52 14.51
CA PRO A 581 23.37 10.71 13.05
C PRO A 581 24.06 9.62 12.20
N PHE A 582 24.80 8.70 12.82
CA PHE A 582 25.21 7.49 12.12
C PHE A 582 23.98 6.59 12.02
N PRO A 583 23.62 6.11 10.82
CA PRO A 583 22.35 5.44 10.59
C PRO A 583 22.20 4.25 11.51
N VAL A 584 21.35 4.42 12.53
CA VAL A 584 20.80 3.30 13.30
C VAL A 584 20.12 2.38 12.30
N LEU A 585 20.38 1.09 12.41
CA LEU A 585 20.08 0.11 11.38
C LEU A 585 18.56 -0.16 11.28
N TYR A 586 17.85 0.76 10.63
CA TYR A 586 16.39 0.71 10.42
C TYR A 586 15.96 -0.30 9.35
N HIS A 587 16.88 -1.05 8.77
CA HIS A 587 16.61 -2.21 7.93
C HIS A 587 17.34 -3.41 8.52
N ALA A 588 16.58 -4.26 9.22
CA ALA A 588 16.88 -5.68 9.37
C ALA A 588 15.84 -6.42 8.53
N ALA A 589 16.10 -6.52 7.22
CA ALA A 589 15.24 -7.30 6.34
C ALA A 589 15.45 -8.80 6.63
N MET A 590 14.35 -9.49 6.92
CA MET A 590 14.27 -10.89 7.36
C MET A 590 14.87 -11.18 8.75
N VAL A 591 14.04 -11.78 9.62
CA VAL A 591 14.46 -12.34 10.91
C VAL A 591 14.37 -13.86 10.83
N THR A 592 15.49 -14.51 10.50
CA THR A 592 15.60 -15.96 10.65
C THR A 592 15.94 -16.28 12.10
N LYS A 593 14.98 -16.90 12.81
CA LYS A 593 15.17 -17.40 14.19
C LYS A 593 15.89 -18.76 14.16
N ASN A 594 17.01 -18.87 14.86
CA ASN A 594 17.55 -20.16 15.26
C ASN A 594 16.93 -20.53 16.62
N THR A 595 16.17 -21.62 16.67
CA THR A 595 15.45 -22.09 17.87
C THR A 595 16.10 -23.29 18.55
N ASP A 596 17.14 -23.86 17.95
CA ASP A 596 17.67 -25.18 18.31
C ASP A 596 18.77 -25.12 19.41
N LYS A 597 19.10 -23.94 19.95
CA LYS A 597 20.24 -23.70 20.87
C LYS A 597 21.61 -24.18 20.36
N ALA A 598 21.70 -24.50 19.07
CA ALA A 598 22.94 -24.75 18.36
C ALA A 598 23.53 -23.41 17.88
N GLY A 599 24.83 -23.37 17.57
CA GLY A 599 25.43 -22.21 16.89
C GLY A 599 24.73 -21.91 15.57
N PHE A 600 24.87 -20.71 15.01
CA PHE A 600 24.29 -20.35 13.71
C PHE A 600 25.37 -20.07 12.66
N LYS A 601 25.02 -20.21 11.39
CA LYS A 601 25.74 -19.66 10.24
C LYS A 601 24.77 -18.80 9.43
N LEU A 602 24.95 -17.49 9.49
CA LEU A 602 24.27 -16.52 8.64
C LEU A 602 25.20 -16.17 7.49
N SER A 603 24.76 -16.32 6.25
CA SER A 603 25.49 -15.83 5.07
C SER A 603 24.57 -15.07 4.13
N GLY A 604 25.14 -14.17 3.33
CA GLY A 604 24.44 -13.48 2.25
C GLY A 604 25.43 -12.95 1.23
N THR A 605 25.06 -12.99 -0.05
CA THR A 605 25.84 -12.43 -1.14
C THR A 605 25.53 -10.93 -1.23
N VAL A 606 26.57 -10.09 -1.33
CA VAL A 606 26.47 -8.63 -1.43
C VAL A 606 27.25 -8.11 -2.63
N MET A 607 26.71 -7.10 -3.31
CA MET A 607 27.39 -6.39 -4.40
C MET A 607 27.29 -4.88 -4.16
N LEU A 608 28.43 -4.19 -4.06
CA LEU A 608 28.51 -2.72 -4.02
C LEU A 608 28.90 -2.17 -5.39
N LYS A 609 28.08 -1.30 -5.98
CA LYS A 609 28.34 -0.67 -7.30
C LYS A 609 29.33 0.51 -7.27
N THR A 610 30.08 0.70 -6.18
CA THR A 610 31.02 1.81 -6.02
C THR A 610 32.14 1.47 -5.03
N GLU A 611 33.36 1.96 -5.29
CA GLU A 611 34.52 1.84 -4.37
C GLU A 611 34.51 2.90 -3.26
N SER A 612 33.39 3.64 -3.07
CA SER A 612 33.32 4.72 -2.08
C SER A 612 33.34 4.22 -0.63
N ALA A 613 34.18 4.84 0.19
CA ALA A 613 34.18 4.76 1.65
C ALA A 613 32.82 5.04 2.30
N SER A 614 31.96 5.84 1.66
CA SER A 614 30.62 6.18 2.17
C SER A 614 29.55 5.14 1.83
N ALA A 615 29.84 4.21 0.90
CA ALA A 615 28.95 3.10 0.56
C ALA A 615 29.33 1.86 1.39
N PHE A 616 28.36 1.28 2.07
CA PHE A 616 28.58 0.10 2.89
C PHE A 616 27.30 -0.71 3.07
N ALA A 617 27.51 -1.99 3.30
CA ALA A 617 26.49 -3.01 3.47
C ALA A 617 27.01 -4.08 4.44
N GLY A 618 26.14 -4.93 4.97
CA GLY A 618 26.59 -5.96 5.88
C GLY A 618 25.53 -6.93 6.37
N LEU A 619 26.01 -7.91 7.14
CA LEU A 619 25.18 -8.82 7.91
C LEU A 619 25.06 -8.30 9.34
N CYS A 620 23.91 -8.48 9.98
CA CYS A 620 23.75 -8.20 11.41
C CYS A 620 23.16 -9.41 12.14
N CYS A 621 23.54 -9.58 13.40
CA CYS A 621 22.97 -10.58 14.28
C CYS A 621 22.72 -10.01 15.68
N ASN A 622 21.63 -10.43 16.29
CA ASN A 622 21.28 -10.10 17.66
C ASN A 622 21.22 -11.39 18.48
N TYR A 623 21.90 -11.41 19.63
CA TYR A 623 21.89 -12.52 20.57
C TYR A 623 21.00 -12.15 21.78
N GLN A 624 19.68 -12.26 21.56
CA GLN A 624 18.55 -12.05 22.49
C GLN A 624 18.42 -10.73 23.27
N ASP A 625 19.41 -9.84 23.26
CA ASP A 625 19.30 -8.52 23.88
C ASP A 625 18.76 -7.50 22.87
N SER A 626 17.51 -7.04 23.03
CA SER A 626 16.89 -6.04 22.16
C SER A 626 17.65 -4.70 22.15
N GLU A 627 18.50 -4.42 23.14
CA GLU A 627 19.37 -3.25 23.15
C GLU A 627 20.74 -3.47 22.49
N LYS A 628 21.13 -4.70 22.07
CA LYS A 628 22.47 -4.96 21.51
C LYS A 628 22.44 -5.65 20.15
N GLN A 629 23.13 -5.09 19.17
CA GLN A 629 23.31 -5.67 17.83
C GLN A 629 24.80 -5.84 17.52
N TYR A 630 25.15 -6.99 16.92
CA TYR A 630 26.45 -7.23 16.32
C TYR A 630 26.34 -7.04 14.81
N VAL A 631 27.27 -6.28 14.24
CA VAL A 631 27.17 -5.78 12.86
C VAL A 631 28.46 -6.09 12.13
N PHE A 632 28.39 -6.97 11.14
CA PHE A 632 29.48 -7.26 10.24
C PHE A 632 29.39 -6.37 9.00
N ARG A 633 30.11 -5.25 9.03
CA ARG A 633 30.12 -4.21 8.02
C ARG A 633 31.22 -4.43 7.00
N PHE A 634 30.88 -4.18 5.75
CA PHE A 634 31.76 -4.18 4.59
C PHE A 634 31.53 -2.88 3.78
N SER A 635 32.59 -2.14 3.43
CA SER A 635 32.51 -0.88 2.66
C SER A 635 33.18 -0.94 1.29
N GLY A 636 32.79 -0.03 0.39
CA GLY A 636 33.28 0.02 -0.98
C GLY A 636 34.80 0.18 -1.12
N ASP A 637 35.44 0.81 -0.13
CA ASP A 637 36.90 0.94 -0.07
C ASP A 637 37.62 -0.28 0.57
N GLY A 638 36.91 -1.40 0.75
CA GLY A 638 37.50 -2.66 1.23
C GLY A 638 37.72 -2.76 2.74
N ARG A 639 37.14 -1.84 3.53
CA ARG A 639 37.22 -1.91 5.00
C ARG A 639 36.16 -2.87 5.54
N VAL A 640 36.59 -3.64 6.53
CA VAL A 640 35.76 -4.64 7.21
C VAL A 640 35.73 -4.28 8.68
N GLN A 641 34.53 -4.16 9.25
CA GLN A 641 34.35 -3.78 10.65
C GLN A 641 33.35 -4.71 11.31
N PHE A 642 33.73 -5.30 12.44
CA PHE A 642 32.77 -5.92 13.35
C PHE A 642 32.44 -4.92 14.45
N LEU A 643 31.18 -4.52 14.53
CA LEU A 643 30.70 -3.51 15.47
C LEU A 643 29.82 -4.18 16.51
N ARG A 644 29.96 -3.75 17.77
CA ARG A 644 28.94 -3.96 18.79
C ARG A 644 28.22 -2.63 19.02
N GLN A 645 26.95 -2.58 18.66
CA GLN A 645 26.06 -1.43 18.82
C GLN A 645 25.13 -1.66 20.00
N ASN A 646 24.94 -0.64 20.85
CA ASN A 646 23.82 -0.59 21.78
C ASN A 646 23.21 0.81 21.88
N SER A 647 22.21 0.99 22.75
CA SER A 647 21.48 2.25 22.97
C SER A 647 22.36 3.45 23.40
N LYS A 648 23.63 3.23 23.79
CA LYS A 648 24.53 4.22 24.41
C LYS A 648 26.01 4.17 23.93
N GLU A 649 26.48 3.08 23.32
CA GLU A 649 27.88 2.88 22.92
C GLU A 649 27.97 2.12 21.58
N LEU A 650 28.92 2.54 20.73
CA LEU A 650 29.32 1.87 19.48
C LEU A 650 30.82 1.55 19.60
N VAL A 651 31.19 0.27 19.49
CA VAL A 651 32.59 -0.18 19.59
C VAL A 651 33.04 -0.76 18.25
N PHE A 652 34.19 -0.29 17.76
CA PHE A 652 34.78 -0.64 16.47
C PHE A 652 36.06 -1.46 16.65
N ASN A 653 36.17 -2.61 15.96
CA ASN A 653 37.45 -3.28 15.74
C ASN A 653 38.02 -2.87 14.36
N LYS A 654 39.35 -2.91 14.20
CA LYS A 654 40.06 -2.35 13.02
C LYS A 654 40.61 -3.46 12.11
N ALA A 655 40.16 -3.48 10.85
CA ALA A 655 40.89 -4.15 9.76
C ALA A 655 40.63 -3.46 8.40
N ASN A 656 41.69 -3.10 7.69
CA ASN A 656 41.65 -3.00 6.23
C ASN A 656 42.00 -4.42 5.74
N ALA A 657 41.06 -5.10 5.10
CA ALA A 657 41.16 -6.55 4.88
C ALA A 657 41.66 -6.92 3.48
N PHE A 658 41.00 -6.38 2.45
CA PHE A 658 41.31 -6.63 1.03
C PHE A 658 40.74 -5.49 0.18
N LYS A 659 41.15 -5.36 -1.07
CA LYS A 659 40.59 -4.36 -1.99
C LYS A 659 39.33 -4.92 -2.69
N GLN A 660 38.18 -4.28 -2.52
CA GLN A 660 36.99 -4.57 -3.34
C GLN A 660 37.16 -4.03 -4.76
N VAL A 661 36.55 -4.70 -5.73
CA VAL A 661 36.25 -4.20 -7.07
C VAL A 661 34.74 -3.90 -7.17
N ALA A 662 34.38 -2.69 -7.59
CA ALA A 662 32.98 -2.27 -7.75
C ALA A 662 32.22 -3.18 -8.74
N GLY A 663 31.00 -3.57 -8.37
CA GLY A 663 30.16 -4.47 -9.18
C GLY A 663 30.48 -5.96 -9.04
N THR A 664 31.56 -6.35 -8.36
CA THR A 664 31.82 -7.76 -7.99
C THR A 664 30.95 -8.18 -6.81
N SER A 665 30.44 -9.42 -6.86
CA SER A 665 29.67 -10.04 -5.78
C SER A 665 30.57 -10.75 -4.77
N TYR A 666 30.30 -10.54 -3.48
CA TYR A 666 31.03 -11.14 -2.37
C TYR A 666 30.08 -11.83 -1.42
N LYS A 667 30.40 -13.04 -1.00
CA LYS A 667 29.62 -13.77 0.00
C LYS A 667 30.14 -13.45 1.39
N LEU A 668 29.34 -12.75 2.18
CA LEU A 668 29.60 -12.51 3.59
C LEU A 668 29.08 -13.72 4.40
N THR A 669 29.81 -14.13 5.44
CA THR A 669 29.32 -15.11 6.43
C THR A 669 29.65 -14.68 7.86
N ILE A 670 28.67 -14.74 8.76
CA ILE A 670 28.84 -14.76 10.22
C ILE A 670 28.51 -16.19 10.70
N ARG A 671 29.51 -16.91 11.22
CA ARG A 671 29.35 -18.23 11.84
C ARG A 671 29.64 -18.15 13.33
N SER A 672 28.69 -18.46 14.20
CA SER A 672 28.98 -18.66 15.63
C SER A 672 29.89 -19.88 15.79
N VAL A 673 31.03 -19.69 16.47
CA VAL A 673 31.98 -20.75 16.84
C VAL A 673 31.91 -21.07 18.34
N ALA A 674 31.47 -20.11 19.15
CA ALA A 674 31.14 -20.29 20.57
C ALA A 674 30.06 -19.25 20.98
N PRO A 675 29.55 -19.27 22.23
CA PRO A 675 28.69 -18.20 22.74
C PRO A 675 29.41 -16.85 22.61
N TYR A 676 28.76 -15.86 22.00
CA TYR A 676 29.34 -14.53 21.73
C TYR A 676 30.69 -14.55 21.00
N ALA A 677 31.03 -15.63 20.30
CA ALA A 677 32.22 -15.76 19.47
C ALA A 677 31.84 -16.14 18.04
N PHE A 678 32.34 -15.37 17.08
CA PHE A 678 31.94 -15.42 15.68
C PHE A 678 33.16 -15.52 14.77
N LYS A 679 33.12 -16.45 13.83
CA LYS A 679 33.97 -16.47 12.64
C LYS A 679 33.29 -15.72 11.53
N LEU A 680 33.95 -14.68 11.05
CA LEU A 680 33.52 -13.83 9.95
C LEU A 680 34.31 -14.24 8.71
N THR A 681 33.65 -14.50 7.57
CA THR A 681 34.33 -14.69 6.28
C THR A 681 33.77 -13.78 5.20
N ILE A 682 34.63 -13.45 4.24
CA ILE A 682 34.25 -12.85 2.97
C ILE A 682 34.90 -13.67 1.86
N GLU A 683 34.06 -14.22 1.00
CA GLU A 683 34.45 -15.00 -0.17
C GLU A 683 34.10 -14.22 -1.45
N ASN A 684 34.89 -14.36 -2.51
CA ASN A 684 34.43 -14.00 -3.85
C ASN A 684 33.27 -14.95 -4.23
N ALA A 685 32.10 -14.41 -4.59
CA ALA A 685 30.91 -15.23 -4.81
C ALA A 685 30.97 -16.12 -6.07
N GLU A 686 31.83 -15.79 -7.03
CA GLU A 686 32.01 -16.55 -8.28
C GLU A 686 33.16 -17.57 -8.17
N SER A 687 34.31 -17.20 -7.60
CA SER A 687 35.47 -18.10 -7.49
C SER A 687 35.50 -18.95 -6.21
N GLY A 688 34.73 -18.58 -5.19
CA GLY A 688 34.77 -19.22 -3.86
C GLY A 688 36.05 -18.92 -3.06
N GLU A 689 36.93 -18.04 -3.56
CA GLU A 689 38.16 -17.66 -2.88
C GLU A 689 37.86 -16.90 -1.58
N VAL A 690 38.38 -17.37 -0.44
CA VAL A 690 38.26 -16.69 0.86
C VAL A 690 39.23 -15.51 0.91
N LEU A 691 38.70 -14.30 0.73
CA LEU A 691 39.45 -13.04 0.74
C LEU A 691 39.66 -12.47 2.15
N PHE A 692 38.81 -12.87 3.10
CA PHE A 692 38.95 -12.50 4.51
C PHE A 692 38.38 -13.59 5.41
N ALA A 693 39.06 -13.87 6.52
CA ALA A 693 38.55 -14.69 7.62
C ALA A 693 39.10 -14.18 8.96
N GLN A 694 38.22 -13.93 9.94
CA GLN A 694 38.61 -13.53 11.30
C GLN A 694 37.70 -14.16 12.35
N GLU A 695 38.24 -14.50 13.52
CA GLU A 695 37.46 -14.90 14.69
C GLU A 695 37.49 -13.80 15.76
N VAL A 696 36.31 -13.44 16.28
CA VAL A 696 36.10 -12.36 17.26
C VAL A 696 35.21 -12.86 18.39
N ALA A 697 35.55 -12.53 19.65
CA ALA A 697 34.82 -12.99 20.83
C ALA A 697 34.56 -11.87 21.86
N ASP A 698 33.36 -11.85 22.43
CA ASP A 698 32.93 -10.93 23.51
C ASP A 698 32.83 -11.69 24.84
N ALA A 699 33.95 -11.74 25.56
CA ALA A 699 34.24 -12.72 26.62
C ALA A 699 33.51 -12.53 27.98
N GLN A 700 32.47 -11.69 28.06
CA GLN A 700 31.86 -11.30 29.34
C GLN A 700 30.54 -12.03 29.71
N HIS A 701 30.00 -12.92 28.88
CA HIS A 701 28.64 -13.46 29.05
C HIS A 701 28.51 -14.96 28.70
N SER A 702 27.47 -15.62 29.23
CA SER A 702 27.11 -17.03 28.97
C SER A 702 25.71 -17.17 28.34
N TYR A 703 25.38 -18.35 27.80
CA TYR A 703 24.22 -18.68 26.91
C TYR A 703 22.87 -18.02 27.31
N VAL A 704 21.96 -17.66 26.38
CA VAL A 704 21.15 -18.55 25.51
C VAL A 704 20.64 -17.85 24.20
N ASP A 705 20.63 -18.56 23.06
CA ASP A 705 19.92 -18.30 21.76
C ASP A 705 20.13 -16.97 20.98
N GLY A 706 19.95 -17.00 19.64
CA GLY A 706 20.20 -15.84 18.76
C GLY A 706 19.46 -15.80 17.41
N CYS A 707 19.44 -14.62 16.78
CA CYS A 707 18.76 -14.30 15.52
C CYS A 707 19.66 -13.43 14.60
N GLY A 708 19.36 -13.34 13.31
CA GLY A 708 20.10 -12.48 12.37
C GLY A 708 19.31 -12.03 11.14
N GLY A 709 19.86 -11.03 10.44
CA GLY A 709 19.30 -10.35 9.27
C GLY A 709 20.35 -9.53 8.50
N VAL A 710 19.93 -8.71 7.54
CA VAL A 710 20.82 -7.91 6.66
C VAL A 710 20.50 -6.42 6.67
N TYR A 711 21.50 -5.58 6.32
CA TYR A 711 21.33 -4.14 6.21
C TYR A 711 22.17 -3.49 5.08
N SER A 712 21.64 -2.41 4.50
CA SER A 712 22.37 -1.44 3.68
C SER A 712 21.97 -0.02 4.09
N THR A 713 22.87 0.95 3.89
CA THR A 713 22.59 2.38 4.12
C THR A 713 22.59 3.20 2.82
N CYS A 714 22.60 2.55 1.65
CA CYS A 714 22.60 3.23 0.36
C CYS A 714 21.97 2.37 -0.75
N GLY A 715 21.30 3.02 -1.72
CA GLY A 715 20.61 2.37 -2.86
C GLY A 715 21.53 1.79 -3.94
N VAL A 716 22.80 1.51 -3.61
CA VAL A 716 23.83 0.97 -4.53
C VAL A 716 24.40 -0.37 -4.05
N ALA A 717 23.77 -0.96 -3.03
CA ALA A 717 24.06 -2.29 -2.53
C ALA A 717 22.91 -3.26 -2.87
N TYR A 718 23.25 -4.44 -3.38
CA TYR A 718 22.30 -5.51 -3.69
C TYR A 718 22.64 -6.74 -2.85
N PHE A 719 21.61 -7.48 -2.41
CA PHE A 719 21.75 -8.69 -1.62
C PHE A 719 20.95 -9.84 -2.23
N ASP A 720 21.59 -11.01 -2.32
CA ASP A 720 20.99 -12.27 -2.75
C ASP A 720 21.45 -13.43 -1.83
N ASP A 721 20.81 -14.59 -1.94
CA ASP A 721 21.18 -15.84 -1.25
C ASP A 721 21.40 -15.70 0.28
N ILE A 722 20.51 -14.97 0.95
CA ILE A 722 20.54 -14.84 2.41
C ILE A 722 20.05 -16.14 3.05
N VAL A 723 20.94 -16.83 3.77
CA VAL A 723 20.67 -18.12 4.41
C VAL A 723 21.15 -18.08 5.86
N CYS A 724 20.30 -18.55 6.79
CA CYS A 724 20.68 -18.77 8.18
C CYS A 724 20.48 -20.24 8.55
N GLU A 725 21.56 -20.94 8.87
CA GLU A 725 21.60 -22.38 9.13
C GLU A 725 21.92 -22.65 10.61
N PRO A 726 21.17 -23.53 11.31
CA PRO A 726 21.59 -24.03 12.62
C PRO A 726 22.75 -25.04 12.46
N LEU A 727 23.85 -24.79 13.16
CA LEU A 727 25.04 -25.64 13.24
C LEU A 727 24.80 -26.83 14.18
N ARG A 728 23.97 -27.78 13.76
CA ARG A 728 23.75 -29.02 14.53
C ARG A 728 25.07 -29.77 14.67
N THR A 729 25.48 -30.03 15.91
CA THR A 729 26.56 -30.97 16.22
C THR A 729 26.13 -32.37 15.82
N ALA A 730 27.03 -33.18 15.25
CA ALA A 730 26.74 -34.54 14.77
C ALA A 730 26.58 -35.58 15.91
N ALA A 731 25.95 -35.20 17.02
CA ALA A 731 25.70 -36.03 18.18
C ALA A 731 24.35 -35.65 18.83
N GLY A 732 23.39 -36.57 18.78
CA GLY A 732 22.03 -36.41 19.32
C GLY A 732 20.99 -36.87 18.29
N ASN A 733 20.37 -38.04 18.57
CA ASN A 733 19.27 -38.61 17.77
C ASN A 733 18.01 -37.74 17.81
#